data_AF-A0A949G2X3-F1
#
_entry.id   AF-A0A949G2X3-F1
#
_cell.length_a   1.000
_cell.length_b   1.000
_cell.length_c   1.000
_cell.angle_alpha   90.00
_cell.angle_beta   90.00
_cell.angle_gamma   90.00
#
_symmetry.space_group_name_H-M   'P 1'
#
loop_
_entity.id
_entity.type
_entity.pdbx_description
1 polymer ?
#
loop_
_entity_poly.entity_id
_entity_poly.type
_entity_poly.pdbx_seq_one_letter_code
_entity_poly.pdbx_strand_id
1 'polypeptide(L)'
;TLRITGLAGAQAARAVGGTLDLNNSGYTFGSVLLADGAITSGTLTSAGLFDLQSGTVSAVLAGTGGLTKSTAGTVTLSGANTYAGATTISGGVVSLGVAETSGTSGPLGTNTAAGAIVLSGGTLQFSALNQFDYSPRFSTADSQAYNIDTNGQSVTLATALTSNGGSLAKSGLGTLTLTQDATFSGAATVSGGTLALGNGGTAGGVAGTIALSNAAGLVVNRSNPLALGGVVSGTGSLTKVGGGTLSITAANTYSGTTTLAGGVVSLGVAETAGTSGPFGTNTATGAIVLSGGTLQYTAANRFDYSSRFSTAANQAFNVDTNGQSVTFAALPASSGGSLAKSGAGKLAIAQVGATLAALSVGEAPGSTSELQIGSNVTVTNAVTLGASSGTARFTALPSGAGNVTAVFTNGITVNGGGQLLLAISSTGGSHVATSSVSGNVTVAGGYLEIARFLSGSSAGSASMVFNNGLAMSSGTINVQRNGSVFYRTTVTGPVNITGGAVVYDTGNQQPNWFFNGTSIVMRPDTLSGSSGGLFALGATTSATATFGQGWSQTLSPRGTGVKTVSMDSVATPFLNLRLQDDDVSGTTSLRLGSNLTFSNLLEVTTGTVAATTQNFAIDTNGYTATFSSQPFTVVAGSGATNTVYDLVGSGTLSALGFTLNTGSTTVNVGPGLTLVASGSNRVNTLSGSGTIDPTSTFRYAALGTGTLVSTRAIGNVEATSGTLRITGLAGAQAARAVGGTLDLNNSGYTFGSVLLADGAIT
;
A
#
# COMPACT_ATOMS: atom_id res chain seq x y z
N THR A 1 38.87 -20.35 61.85
CA THR A 1 39.91 -19.81 60.97
C THR A 1 41.27 -20.28 61.42
N LEU A 2 42.08 -20.81 60.52
CA LEU A 2 43.50 -21.07 60.71
C LEU A 2 44.29 -19.97 59.99
N ARG A 3 45.02 -19.15 60.74
CA ARG A 3 45.88 -18.10 60.18
C ARG A 3 47.32 -18.58 60.13
N ILE A 4 47.95 -18.52 58.96
CA ILE A 4 49.37 -18.84 58.80
C ILE A 4 50.21 -17.59 59.08
N THR A 5 51.14 -17.66 60.03
CA THR A 5 52.09 -16.57 60.34
C THR A 5 53.54 -16.94 60.00
N GLY A 6 53.79 -18.19 59.60
CA GLY A 6 55.09 -18.72 59.16
C GLY A 6 55.01 -20.22 58.89
N LEU A 7 55.57 -20.69 57.77
CA LEU A 7 55.50 -22.09 57.35
C LEU A 7 56.67 -22.44 56.43
N ALA A 8 57.34 -23.56 56.68
CA ALA A 8 58.39 -24.11 55.82
C ALA A 8 58.16 -25.62 55.59
N GLY A 9 58.18 -26.07 54.34
CA GLY A 9 58.18 -27.50 53.99
C GLY A 9 56.82 -28.22 54.03
N ALA A 10 55.69 -27.51 53.98
CA ALA A 10 54.37 -28.16 53.95
C ALA A 10 54.04 -28.75 52.56
N GLN A 11 53.60 -30.00 52.53
CA GLN A 11 53.30 -30.72 51.28
C GLN A 11 51.91 -30.40 50.72
N ALA A 12 50.93 -30.06 51.57
CA ALA A 12 49.56 -29.79 51.13
C ALA A 12 48.87 -28.73 52.00
N ALA A 13 48.01 -27.91 51.37
CA ALA A 13 47.06 -27.04 52.05
C ALA A 13 45.66 -27.63 51.97
N ARG A 14 44.93 -27.72 53.09
CA ARG A 14 43.58 -28.29 53.13
C ARG A 14 42.64 -27.41 53.96
N ALA A 15 41.58 -26.90 53.33
CA ALA A 15 40.47 -26.22 53.99
C ALA A 15 39.23 -27.13 53.94
N VAL A 16 38.67 -27.44 55.11
CA VAL A 16 37.50 -28.34 55.26
C VAL A 16 36.51 -27.69 56.23
N GLY A 17 35.56 -26.94 55.69
CA GLY A 17 34.51 -26.22 56.44
C GLY A 17 34.98 -24.95 57.17
N GLY A 18 36.29 -24.70 57.24
CA GLY A 18 36.87 -23.54 57.89
C GLY A 18 37.62 -22.60 56.93
N THR A 19 38.04 -21.44 57.43
CA THR A 19 38.86 -20.49 56.68
C THR A 19 40.35 -20.75 56.89
N LEU A 20 41.10 -20.93 55.80
CA LEU A 20 42.56 -20.87 55.73
C LEU A 20 42.98 -19.46 55.32
N ASP A 21 43.59 -18.72 56.23
CA ASP A 21 44.01 -17.33 56.03
C ASP A 21 45.53 -17.27 55.89
N LEU A 22 46.04 -16.84 54.72
CA LEU A 22 47.47 -16.76 54.43
C LEU A 22 48.10 -15.46 54.94
N ASN A 23 47.38 -14.66 55.72
CA ASN A 23 47.87 -13.46 56.38
C ASN A 23 48.59 -12.48 55.42
N ASN A 24 48.05 -12.35 54.20
CA ASN A 24 48.58 -11.48 53.15
C ASN A 24 50.01 -11.81 52.70
N SER A 25 50.46 -13.05 52.92
CA SER A 25 51.78 -13.57 52.58
C SER A 25 51.72 -14.60 51.46
N GLY A 26 52.87 -14.95 50.89
CA GLY A 26 53.01 -15.97 49.86
C GLY A 26 53.45 -17.32 50.45
N TYR A 27 52.75 -18.41 50.12
CA TYR A 27 53.14 -19.77 50.51
C TYR A 27 53.04 -20.75 49.34
N THR A 28 53.97 -21.71 49.30
CA THR A 28 54.01 -22.76 48.28
C THR A 28 53.63 -24.11 48.87
N PHE A 29 52.75 -24.85 48.19
CA PHE A 29 52.33 -26.19 48.56
C PHE A 29 52.38 -27.15 47.35
N GLY A 30 52.63 -28.43 47.60
CA GLY A 30 52.61 -29.46 46.56
C GLY A 30 51.21 -29.73 46.00
N SER A 31 50.17 -29.60 46.82
CA SER A 31 48.75 -29.68 46.40
C SER A 31 47.85 -28.83 47.30
N VAL A 32 46.67 -28.47 46.79
CA VAL A 32 45.69 -27.67 47.52
C VAL A 32 44.33 -28.33 47.43
N LEU A 33 43.66 -28.51 48.56
CA LEU A 33 42.27 -28.94 48.67
C LEU A 33 41.44 -27.87 49.36
N LEU A 34 40.35 -27.45 48.73
CA LEU A 34 39.25 -26.75 49.37
C LEU A 34 38.03 -27.67 49.32
N ALA A 35 37.80 -28.43 50.39
CA ALA A 35 36.61 -29.28 50.48
C ALA A 35 35.34 -28.44 50.73
N ASP A 36 35.45 -27.49 51.64
CA ASP A 36 34.44 -26.47 51.96
C ASP A 36 35.10 -25.32 52.76
N GLY A 37 34.43 -24.18 52.91
CA GLY A 37 34.92 -23.03 53.68
C GLY A 37 35.61 -21.97 52.81
N ALA A 38 36.80 -21.49 53.22
CA ALA A 38 37.46 -20.41 52.49
C ALA A 38 38.99 -20.48 52.49
N ILE A 39 39.62 -19.97 51.42
CA ILE A 39 41.06 -19.66 51.35
C ILE A 39 41.20 -18.16 51.08
N THR A 40 41.85 -17.42 51.98
CA THR A 40 41.82 -15.95 51.97
C THR A 40 43.20 -15.33 52.14
N SER A 41 43.32 -14.08 51.67
CA SER A 41 44.39 -13.13 52.03
C SER A 41 45.81 -13.59 51.73
N GLY A 42 46.38 -13.22 50.57
CA GLY A 42 47.76 -13.54 50.19
C GLY A 42 47.84 -14.36 48.90
N THR A 43 48.96 -15.04 48.67
CA THR A 43 49.22 -15.84 47.46
C THR A 43 49.49 -17.29 47.82
N LEU A 44 48.77 -18.20 47.16
CA LEU A 44 48.93 -19.65 47.29
C LEU A 44 49.51 -20.22 46.00
N THR A 45 50.80 -20.57 46.01
CA THR A 45 51.50 -21.13 44.87
C THR A 45 51.48 -22.65 44.89
N SER A 46 51.13 -23.30 43.79
CA SER A 46 51.26 -24.76 43.65
C SER A 46 51.76 -25.16 42.27
N ALA A 47 52.58 -26.22 42.23
CA ALA A 47 52.93 -26.92 40.99
C ALA A 47 51.98 -28.12 40.74
N GLY A 48 51.26 -28.58 41.76
CA GLY A 48 50.25 -29.64 41.66
C GLY A 48 48.82 -29.08 41.54
N LEU A 49 47.82 -29.93 41.72
CA LEU A 49 46.42 -29.55 41.52
C LEU A 49 45.86 -28.68 42.65
N PHE A 50 45.05 -27.69 42.27
CA PHE A 50 44.06 -27.04 43.11
C PHE A 50 42.73 -27.80 42.99
N ASP A 51 42.46 -28.73 43.91
CA ASP A 51 41.17 -29.42 44.02
C ASP A 51 40.19 -28.55 44.83
N LEU A 52 39.33 -27.82 44.12
CA LEU A 52 38.37 -26.91 44.74
C LEU A 52 36.98 -27.51 44.63
N GLN A 53 36.40 -27.93 45.76
CA GLN A 53 35.13 -28.66 45.81
C GLN A 53 33.96 -27.73 46.15
N SER A 54 34.07 -26.86 47.17
CA SER A 54 33.04 -25.89 47.58
C SER A 54 33.66 -24.74 48.38
N GLY A 55 33.08 -23.53 48.34
CA GLY A 55 33.46 -22.42 49.20
C GLY A 55 34.02 -21.21 48.45
N THR A 56 34.81 -20.36 49.11
CA THR A 56 35.31 -19.10 48.52
C THR A 56 36.83 -19.02 48.52
N VAL A 57 37.42 -18.57 47.42
CA VAL A 57 38.86 -18.30 47.32
C VAL A 57 39.07 -16.83 47.01
N SER A 58 39.53 -16.05 47.98
CA SER A 58 39.94 -14.64 47.80
C SER A 58 41.44 -14.44 47.81
N ALA A 59 42.22 -15.45 48.21
CA ALA A 59 43.66 -15.49 47.96
C ALA A 59 43.95 -15.62 46.46
N VAL A 60 45.13 -15.16 46.03
CA VAL A 60 45.64 -15.35 44.67
C VAL A 60 46.19 -16.77 44.53
N LEU A 61 45.61 -17.59 43.67
CA LEU A 61 46.15 -18.89 43.28
C LEU A 61 47.21 -18.71 42.18
N ALA A 62 48.41 -19.25 42.36
CA ALA A 62 49.56 -19.06 41.48
C ALA A 62 50.33 -20.36 41.19
N GLY A 63 51.25 -20.32 40.21
CA GLY A 63 52.12 -21.45 39.86
C GLY A 63 51.68 -22.23 38.64
N THR A 64 52.33 -23.36 38.37
CA THR A 64 52.06 -24.18 37.16
C THR A 64 50.91 -25.17 37.34
N GLY A 65 50.38 -25.30 38.56
CA GLY A 65 49.27 -26.17 38.90
C GLY A 65 47.97 -25.85 38.14
N GLY A 66 47.18 -26.88 37.84
CA GLY A 66 45.83 -26.75 37.29
C GLY A 66 44.76 -26.71 38.38
N LEU A 67 43.58 -26.20 38.03
CA LEU A 67 42.40 -26.16 38.90
C LEU A 67 41.41 -27.26 38.50
N THR A 68 40.88 -28.00 39.47
CA THR A 68 39.82 -28.99 39.26
C THR A 68 38.63 -28.71 40.16
N LYS A 69 37.42 -28.71 39.57
CA LYS A 69 36.13 -28.68 40.25
C LYS A 69 35.31 -29.91 39.80
N SER A 70 35.22 -30.91 40.67
CA SER A 70 34.64 -32.23 40.33
C SER A 70 33.39 -32.62 41.13
N THR A 71 33.14 -31.96 42.26
CA THR A 71 32.02 -32.27 43.17
C THR A 71 30.81 -31.37 42.90
N ALA A 72 29.68 -31.66 43.54
CA ALA A 72 28.55 -30.73 43.64
C ALA A 72 28.92 -29.47 44.47
N GLY A 73 28.06 -28.45 44.46
CA GLY A 73 28.28 -27.19 45.18
C GLY A 73 29.05 -26.14 44.36
N THR A 74 29.21 -24.96 44.94
CA THR A 74 29.76 -23.77 44.27
C THR A 74 31.11 -23.41 44.86
N VAL A 75 32.09 -23.12 43.99
CA VAL A 75 33.29 -22.39 44.37
C VAL A 75 33.25 -20.97 43.78
N THR A 76 33.44 -19.94 44.59
CA THR A 76 33.58 -18.55 44.13
C THR A 76 35.04 -18.14 44.14
N LEU A 77 35.56 -17.75 42.97
CA LEU A 77 36.94 -17.32 42.79
C LEU A 77 36.99 -15.78 42.74
N SER A 78 37.33 -15.16 43.87
CA SER A 78 37.44 -13.71 44.03
C SER A 78 38.89 -13.21 44.03
N GLY A 79 39.88 -14.12 44.05
CA GLY A 79 41.29 -13.77 43.85
C GLY A 79 41.63 -13.56 42.37
N ALA A 80 42.45 -12.56 42.06
CA ALA A 80 43.02 -12.34 40.73
C ALA A 80 44.14 -13.38 40.48
N ASN A 81 43.73 -14.60 40.14
CA ASN A 81 44.60 -15.77 40.04
C ASN A 81 45.58 -15.66 38.86
N THR A 82 46.76 -16.25 39.03
CA THR A 82 47.87 -16.25 38.06
C THR A 82 48.43 -17.66 37.80
N TYR A 83 47.72 -18.72 38.22
CA TYR A 83 48.12 -20.08 37.86
C TYR A 83 48.03 -20.30 36.34
N ALA A 84 48.90 -21.15 35.80
CA ALA A 84 49.06 -21.39 34.36
C ALA A 84 48.56 -22.76 33.87
N GLY A 85 48.18 -23.66 34.79
CA GLY A 85 47.62 -24.96 34.43
C GLY A 85 46.17 -24.90 33.98
N ALA A 86 45.68 -26.00 33.39
CA ALA A 86 44.31 -26.11 32.91
C ALA A 86 43.28 -25.94 34.03
N THR A 87 42.11 -25.41 33.69
CA THR A 87 40.94 -25.35 34.57
C THR A 87 39.92 -26.39 34.13
N THR A 88 39.70 -27.43 34.92
CA THR A 88 38.75 -28.52 34.63
C THR A 88 37.52 -28.40 35.51
N ILE A 89 36.35 -28.25 34.89
CA ILE A 89 35.05 -28.14 35.55
C ILE A 89 34.20 -29.34 35.14
N SER A 90 34.24 -30.41 35.95
CA SER A 90 33.53 -31.66 35.70
C SER A 90 32.26 -31.84 36.55
N GLY A 91 32.07 -31.02 37.60
CA GLY A 91 30.85 -31.00 38.40
C GLY A 91 30.61 -29.65 39.10
N GLY A 92 29.41 -29.44 39.63
CA GLY A 92 29.07 -28.23 40.42
C GLY A 92 29.22 -26.92 39.65
N VAL A 93 29.48 -25.81 40.36
CA VAL A 93 29.56 -24.46 39.80
C VAL A 93 30.89 -23.80 40.14
N VAL A 94 31.52 -23.15 39.17
CA VAL A 94 32.61 -22.17 39.37
C VAL A 94 32.05 -20.78 39.09
N SER A 95 32.00 -19.93 40.12
CA SER A 95 31.49 -18.56 40.05
C SER A 95 32.65 -17.56 39.92
N LEU A 96 32.59 -16.71 38.89
CA LEU A 96 33.62 -15.73 38.55
C LEU A 96 33.49 -14.49 39.44
N GLY A 97 34.18 -14.48 40.57
CA GLY A 97 34.04 -13.49 41.64
C GLY A 97 34.94 -12.26 41.54
N VAL A 98 35.72 -12.10 40.47
CA VAL A 98 36.60 -10.95 40.22
C VAL A 98 36.75 -10.71 38.72
N ALA A 99 37.05 -9.48 38.32
CA ALA A 99 37.28 -9.11 36.92
C ALA A 99 38.52 -9.81 36.33
N GLU A 100 38.47 -10.10 35.04
CA GLU A 100 39.66 -10.52 34.28
C GLU A 100 40.51 -9.29 33.93
N THR A 101 41.82 -9.40 34.15
CA THR A 101 42.84 -8.54 33.51
C THR A 101 43.49 -9.34 32.39
N SER A 102 43.02 -9.10 31.16
CA SER A 102 43.39 -9.89 29.97
C SER A 102 44.89 -10.19 29.89
N GLY A 103 45.21 -11.48 29.74
CA GLY A 103 46.59 -11.97 29.61
C GLY A 103 47.45 -11.91 30.87
N THR A 104 46.95 -11.35 31.97
CA THR A 104 47.72 -11.14 33.21
C THR A 104 47.17 -11.93 34.39
N SER A 105 45.89 -11.79 34.71
CA SER A 105 45.27 -12.44 35.87
C SER A 105 43.76 -12.41 35.78
N GLY A 106 43.10 -13.24 36.59
CA GLY A 106 41.66 -13.22 36.76
C GLY A 106 41.18 -14.45 37.49
N PRO A 107 39.86 -14.69 37.58
CA PRO A 107 39.34 -15.83 38.35
C PRO A 107 39.87 -17.17 37.85
N LEU A 108 40.16 -17.33 36.55
CA LEU A 108 40.58 -18.60 35.94
C LEU A 108 42.06 -18.66 35.55
N GLY A 109 42.92 -17.88 36.23
CA GLY A 109 44.36 -17.91 35.98
C GLY A 109 44.77 -17.29 34.63
N THR A 110 46.05 -17.39 34.28
CA THR A 110 46.61 -16.79 33.05
C THR A 110 46.23 -17.53 31.78
N ASN A 111 46.09 -16.80 30.68
CA ASN A 111 45.85 -17.37 29.35
C ASN A 111 47.15 -17.93 28.73
N THR A 112 47.49 -19.17 29.07
CA THR A 112 48.61 -19.95 28.49
C THR A 112 48.08 -21.13 27.69
N ALA A 113 48.84 -21.65 26.71
CA ALA A 113 48.44 -22.83 25.91
C ALA A 113 48.17 -24.10 26.76
N ALA A 114 48.79 -24.21 27.94
CA ALA A 114 48.51 -25.27 28.93
C ALA A 114 47.26 -25.00 29.81
N GLY A 115 46.71 -23.78 29.75
CA GLY A 115 45.66 -23.24 30.64
C GLY A 115 44.26 -23.25 30.05
N ALA A 116 43.94 -24.27 29.24
CA ALA A 116 42.60 -24.46 28.66
C ALA A 116 41.53 -24.62 29.75
N ILE A 117 40.31 -24.17 29.45
CA ILE A 117 39.13 -24.37 30.27
C ILE A 117 38.40 -25.58 29.70
N VAL A 118 38.40 -26.68 30.45
CA VAL A 118 37.73 -27.93 30.10
C VAL A 118 36.40 -27.99 30.85
N LEU A 119 35.30 -28.09 30.11
CA LEU A 119 33.96 -28.20 30.66
C LEU A 119 33.42 -29.59 30.33
N SER A 120 33.37 -30.48 31.33
CA SER A 120 33.00 -31.89 31.16
C SER A 120 31.81 -32.31 32.02
N GLY A 121 31.08 -31.33 32.59
CA GLY A 121 29.83 -31.59 33.32
C GLY A 121 29.42 -30.48 34.28
N GLY A 122 30.37 -29.71 34.83
CA GLY A 122 30.06 -28.59 35.72
C GLY A 122 29.84 -27.27 34.99
N THR A 123 29.39 -26.25 35.72
CA THR A 123 28.91 -24.98 35.18
C THR A 123 29.89 -23.84 35.46
N LEU A 124 30.15 -23.03 34.43
CA LEU A 124 30.83 -21.75 34.56
C LEU A 124 29.80 -20.63 34.74
N GLN A 125 29.82 -19.96 35.88
CA GLN A 125 28.88 -18.91 36.23
C GLN A 125 29.53 -17.52 36.18
N PHE A 126 28.98 -16.67 35.32
CA PHE A 126 29.35 -15.26 35.20
C PHE A 126 28.79 -14.42 36.35
N SER A 127 29.31 -13.20 36.51
CA SER A 127 28.86 -12.28 37.56
C SER A 127 28.88 -10.83 37.10
N ALA A 128 28.29 -9.93 37.89
CA ALA A 128 28.41 -8.50 37.64
C ALA A 128 29.85 -7.98 37.65
N LEU A 129 30.76 -8.70 38.33
CA LEU A 129 32.19 -8.37 38.38
C LEU A 129 32.96 -8.93 37.18
N ASN A 130 32.42 -9.92 36.47
CA ASN A 130 33.11 -10.56 35.36
C ASN A 130 32.13 -11.04 34.26
N GLN A 131 32.20 -10.34 33.13
CA GLN A 131 31.50 -10.65 31.87
C GLN A 131 32.52 -10.87 30.73
N PHE A 132 33.77 -11.21 31.07
CA PHE A 132 34.88 -11.33 30.12
C PHE A 132 34.69 -12.54 29.20
N ASP A 133 35.10 -12.42 27.94
CA ASP A 133 34.99 -13.52 26.98
C ASP A 133 36.08 -14.58 27.21
N TYR A 134 35.70 -15.69 27.84
CA TYR A 134 36.57 -16.85 28.04
C TYR A 134 36.55 -17.86 26.88
N SER A 135 35.72 -17.66 25.84
CA SER A 135 35.61 -18.61 24.73
C SER A 135 36.92 -18.90 23.98
N PRO A 136 37.90 -17.98 23.86
CA PRO A 136 39.20 -18.32 23.26
C PRO A 136 39.99 -19.39 24.02
N ARG A 137 39.65 -19.62 25.30
CA ARG A 137 40.33 -20.57 26.19
C ARG A 137 39.56 -21.88 26.35
N PHE A 138 38.34 -21.97 25.85
CA PHE A 138 37.55 -23.19 25.98
C PHE A 138 38.18 -24.31 25.17
N SER A 139 38.27 -25.49 25.76
CA SER A 139 38.82 -26.68 25.10
C SER A 139 37.99 -27.04 23.86
N THR A 140 38.67 -27.55 22.83
CA THR A 140 38.05 -28.06 21.60
C THR A 140 38.04 -29.59 21.53
N ALA A 141 38.47 -30.26 22.60
CA ALA A 141 38.41 -31.72 22.70
C ALA A 141 36.97 -32.23 22.53
N ASP A 142 36.83 -33.52 22.22
CA ASP A 142 35.52 -34.14 22.07
C ASP A 142 34.69 -34.04 23.37
N SER A 143 33.37 -34.02 23.21
CA SER A 143 32.39 -34.07 24.30
C SER A 143 32.51 -32.94 25.34
N GLN A 144 32.87 -31.72 24.93
CA GLN A 144 32.76 -30.57 25.84
C GLN A 144 31.29 -30.25 26.12
N ALA A 145 30.94 -30.11 27.40
CA ALA A 145 29.64 -29.64 27.86
C ALA A 145 29.77 -28.16 28.23
N TYR A 146 29.60 -27.25 27.27
CA TYR A 146 29.68 -25.80 27.49
C TYR A 146 28.50 -25.32 28.36
N ASN A 147 28.58 -25.58 29.67
CA ASN A 147 27.54 -25.24 30.64
C ASN A 147 27.80 -23.84 31.17
N ILE A 148 27.05 -22.87 30.65
CA ILE A 148 27.22 -21.44 30.89
C ILE A 148 26.02 -20.91 31.67
N ASP A 149 26.25 -20.40 32.88
CA ASP A 149 25.27 -19.64 33.64
C ASP A 149 25.60 -18.15 33.54
N THR A 150 24.72 -17.37 32.90
CA THR A 150 24.94 -15.92 32.81
C THR A 150 24.58 -15.18 34.08
N ASN A 151 23.87 -15.81 35.02
CA ASN A 151 23.51 -15.21 36.31
C ASN A 151 22.86 -13.81 36.20
N GLY A 152 22.05 -13.58 35.16
CA GLY A 152 21.42 -12.29 34.88
C GLY A 152 22.21 -11.33 33.98
N GLN A 153 23.44 -11.68 33.62
CA GLN A 153 24.36 -10.81 32.88
C GLN A 153 24.28 -10.95 31.36
N SER A 154 24.80 -9.94 30.65
CA SER A 154 24.97 -9.98 29.19
C SER A 154 26.40 -10.44 28.86
N VAL A 155 26.52 -11.67 28.39
CA VAL A 155 27.79 -12.33 28.09
C VAL A 155 27.93 -12.52 26.59
N THR A 156 29.09 -12.19 26.04
CA THR A 156 29.41 -12.42 24.62
C THR A 156 30.56 -13.41 24.51
N LEU A 157 30.39 -14.44 23.68
CA LEU A 157 31.44 -15.37 23.29
C LEU A 157 31.80 -15.11 21.82
N ALA A 158 33.02 -14.63 21.58
CA ALA A 158 33.49 -14.19 20.27
C ALA A 158 34.38 -15.21 19.55
N THR A 159 34.63 -16.37 20.16
CA THR A 159 35.29 -17.51 19.51
C THR A 159 34.29 -18.63 19.26
N ALA A 160 34.43 -19.32 18.13
CA ALA A 160 33.57 -20.45 17.76
C ALA A 160 33.71 -21.59 18.78
N LEU A 161 32.58 -22.00 19.37
CA LEU A 161 32.51 -23.18 20.22
C LEU A 161 32.60 -24.44 19.34
N THR A 162 33.75 -25.13 19.39
CA THR A 162 34.09 -26.24 18.50
C THR A 162 34.36 -27.49 19.33
N SER A 163 33.52 -28.52 19.24
CA SER A 163 33.75 -29.80 19.92
C SER A 163 32.90 -30.91 19.30
N ASN A 164 33.53 -31.99 18.83
CA ASN A 164 32.80 -33.15 18.33
C ASN A 164 32.08 -33.85 19.49
N GLY A 165 30.76 -34.05 19.37
CA GLY A 165 29.90 -34.54 20.45
C GLY A 165 29.65 -33.52 21.56
N GLY A 166 30.17 -32.31 21.45
CA GLY A 166 29.98 -31.25 22.45
C GLY A 166 28.56 -30.69 22.45
N SER A 167 28.17 -30.07 23.56
CA SER A 167 26.84 -29.48 23.78
C SER A 167 26.94 -28.11 24.45
N LEU A 168 25.86 -27.33 24.39
CA LEU A 168 25.74 -26.03 25.05
C LEU A 168 24.55 -26.05 26.02
N ALA A 169 24.78 -25.75 27.30
CA ALA A 169 23.70 -25.53 28.26
C ALA A 169 23.76 -24.10 28.77
N LYS A 170 22.78 -23.27 28.40
CA LYS A 170 22.62 -21.89 28.84
C LYS A 170 21.63 -21.81 30.00
N SER A 171 22.06 -21.23 31.11
CA SER A 171 21.24 -20.93 32.29
C SER A 171 21.42 -19.48 32.75
N GLY A 172 20.67 -19.06 33.78
CA GLY A 172 20.62 -17.67 34.24
C GLY A 172 19.74 -16.78 33.37
N LEU A 173 19.20 -15.70 33.95
CA LEU A 173 18.20 -14.85 33.28
C LEU A 173 18.77 -13.90 32.22
N GLY A 174 20.10 -13.76 32.14
CA GLY A 174 20.76 -12.85 31.22
C GLY A 174 20.89 -13.39 29.79
N THR A 175 21.53 -12.62 28.93
CA THR A 175 21.74 -12.97 27.51
C THR A 175 23.13 -13.57 27.29
N LEU A 176 23.19 -14.70 26.58
CA LEU A 176 24.43 -15.23 26.01
C LEU A 176 24.42 -14.98 24.50
N THR A 177 25.37 -14.20 24.00
CA THR A 177 25.52 -13.87 22.58
C THR A 177 26.68 -14.66 21.98
N LEU A 178 26.41 -15.44 20.94
CA LEU A 178 27.44 -16.09 20.12
C LEU A 178 27.67 -15.24 18.87
N THR A 179 28.86 -14.66 18.70
CA THR A 179 29.16 -13.87 17.49
C THR A 179 29.83 -14.67 16.39
N GLN A 180 30.30 -15.89 16.69
CA GLN A 180 30.80 -16.85 15.71
C GLN A 180 29.88 -18.06 15.61
N ASP A 181 29.90 -18.73 14.46
CA ASP A 181 29.13 -19.96 14.27
C ASP A 181 29.72 -21.09 15.14
N ALA A 182 28.90 -21.65 16.02
CA ALA A 182 29.28 -22.79 16.84
C ALA A 182 29.19 -24.08 16.02
N THR A 183 30.23 -24.91 16.12
CA THR A 183 30.40 -26.14 15.33
C THR A 183 30.38 -27.40 16.20
N PHE A 184 29.97 -27.29 17.47
CA PHE A 184 29.65 -28.47 18.27
C PHE A 184 28.48 -29.26 17.65
N SER A 185 28.55 -30.59 17.70
CA SER A 185 27.58 -31.45 17.00
C SER A 185 26.41 -31.95 17.87
N GLY A 186 26.44 -31.71 19.19
CA GLY A 186 25.33 -31.99 20.11
C GLY A 186 24.29 -30.87 20.19
N ALA A 187 23.37 -31.00 21.15
CA ALA A 187 22.25 -30.07 21.34
C ALA A 187 22.66 -28.80 22.11
N ALA A 188 21.95 -27.71 21.84
CA ALA A 188 21.89 -26.54 22.71
C ALA A 188 20.62 -26.58 23.58
N THR A 189 20.75 -26.35 24.88
CA THR A 189 19.62 -26.23 25.82
C THR A 189 19.64 -24.86 26.48
N VAL A 190 18.54 -24.12 26.38
CA VAL A 190 18.36 -22.82 27.03
C VAL A 190 17.33 -22.98 28.14
N SER A 191 17.82 -23.03 29.38
CA SER A 191 16.99 -23.22 30.57
C SER A 191 16.47 -21.90 31.15
N GLY A 192 17.07 -20.76 30.77
CA GLY A 192 16.63 -19.43 31.17
C GLY A 192 17.35 -18.32 30.41
N GLY A 193 16.75 -17.13 30.42
CA GLY A 193 17.26 -15.95 29.72
C GLY A 193 17.24 -16.11 28.20
N THR A 194 18.19 -15.47 27.52
CA THR A 194 18.25 -15.45 26.05
C THR A 194 19.54 -16.07 25.52
N LEU A 195 19.43 -16.90 24.49
CA LEU A 195 20.53 -17.24 23.58
C LEU A 195 20.39 -16.37 22.32
N ALA A 196 21.37 -15.52 22.04
CA ALA A 196 21.42 -14.69 20.85
C ALA A 196 22.42 -15.26 19.85
N LEU A 197 21.95 -15.54 18.64
CA LEU A 197 22.74 -15.95 17.49
C LEU A 197 23.08 -14.69 16.67
N GLY A 198 24.31 -14.22 16.84
CA GLY A 198 24.81 -12.98 16.25
C GLY A 198 24.43 -11.73 17.04
N ASN A 199 25.07 -10.62 16.66
CA ASN A 199 24.89 -9.28 17.23
C ASN A 199 24.65 -8.21 16.13
N GLY A 200 24.13 -8.62 14.97
CA GLY A 200 23.95 -7.79 13.77
C GLY A 200 25.02 -8.04 12.70
N GLY A 201 26.09 -8.75 13.04
CA GLY A 201 27.12 -9.19 12.10
C GLY A 201 26.68 -10.31 11.14
N THR A 202 27.66 -10.92 10.49
CA THR A 202 27.49 -11.97 9.46
C THR A 202 27.81 -13.37 9.97
N ALA A 203 27.96 -13.54 11.29
CA ALA A 203 28.31 -14.77 11.98
C ALA A 203 27.48 -14.91 13.27
N GLY A 204 27.47 -16.11 13.86
CA GLY A 204 26.65 -16.45 15.03
C GLY A 204 25.60 -17.48 14.64
N GLY A 205 25.67 -18.68 15.21
CA GLY A 205 24.82 -19.78 14.81
C GLY A 205 25.04 -21.03 15.65
N VAL A 206 24.07 -21.94 15.59
CA VAL A 206 24.13 -23.28 16.19
C VAL A 206 23.63 -24.26 15.12
N ALA A 207 24.43 -25.28 14.81
CA ALA A 207 24.07 -26.29 13.80
C ALA A 207 23.07 -27.34 14.33
N GLY A 208 23.21 -27.71 15.61
CA GLY A 208 22.38 -28.73 16.27
C GLY A 208 20.99 -28.25 16.70
N THR A 209 20.26 -29.14 17.38
CA THR A 209 18.93 -28.83 17.93
C THR A 209 19.01 -27.80 19.06
N ILE A 210 17.93 -27.05 19.28
CA ILE A 210 17.82 -26.04 20.33
C ILE A 210 16.57 -26.30 21.17
N ALA A 211 16.74 -26.68 22.43
CA ALA A 211 15.64 -26.86 23.37
C ALA A 211 15.45 -25.59 24.22
N LEU A 212 14.24 -25.02 24.20
CA LEU A 212 13.89 -23.78 24.92
C LEU A 212 12.92 -24.08 26.08
N SER A 213 13.38 -23.87 27.31
CA SER A 213 12.53 -23.96 28.50
C SER A 213 11.51 -22.80 28.57
N ASN A 214 10.60 -22.86 29.54
CA ASN A 214 9.64 -21.78 29.76
C ASN A 214 10.37 -20.45 30.03
N ALA A 215 9.87 -19.36 29.41
CA ALA A 215 10.48 -18.02 29.46
C ALA A 215 11.92 -17.91 28.91
N ALA A 216 12.47 -18.97 28.30
CA ALA A 216 13.71 -18.88 27.54
C ALA A 216 13.47 -18.27 26.15
N GLY A 217 14.46 -17.52 25.65
CA GLY A 217 14.41 -16.87 24.34
C GLY A 217 15.55 -17.34 23.42
N LEU A 218 15.21 -17.54 22.15
CA LEU A 218 16.17 -17.60 21.05
C LEU A 218 16.05 -16.31 20.23
N VAL A 219 17.13 -15.53 20.15
CA VAL A 219 17.21 -14.33 19.32
C VAL A 219 18.12 -14.60 18.12
N VAL A 220 17.67 -14.28 16.92
CA VAL A 220 18.49 -14.32 15.71
C VAL A 220 18.75 -12.89 15.23
N ASN A 221 20.00 -12.43 15.37
CA ASN A 221 20.44 -11.09 15.00
C ASN A 221 21.61 -11.15 14.01
N ARG A 222 21.28 -11.39 12.73
CA ARG A 222 22.24 -11.44 11.63
C ARG A 222 21.85 -10.56 10.46
N SER A 223 22.84 -9.96 9.80
CA SER A 223 22.66 -9.12 8.62
C SER A 223 22.63 -9.92 7.30
N ASN A 224 23.23 -11.11 7.26
CA ASN A 224 23.21 -12.01 6.11
C ASN A 224 22.26 -13.21 6.35
N PRO A 225 22.00 -14.03 5.32
CA PRO A 225 21.18 -15.23 5.48
C PRO A 225 21.75 -16.23 6.50
N LEU A 226 20.87 -16.86 7.29
CA LEU A 226 21.15 -17.99 8.17
C LEU A 226 20.12 -19.10 7.91
N ALA A 227 20.57 -20.31 7.66
CA ALA A 227 19.71 -21.49 7.65
C ALA A 227 19.69 -22.13 9.05
N LEU A 228 18.51 -22.18 9.67
CA LEU A 228 18.29 -22.85 10.94
C LEU A 228 17.74 -24.25 10.67
N GLY A 229 18.66 -25.22 10.60
CA GLY A 229 18.38 -26.61 10.27
C GLY A 229 18.21 -27.55 11.47
N GLY A 230 18.56 -27.12 12.67
CA GLY A 230 18.26 -27.85 13.89
C GLY A 230 16.82 -27.60 14.36
N VAL A 231 16.15 -28.65 14.86
CA VAL A 231 14.82 -28.53 15.46
C VAL A 231 14.89 -27.65 16.71
N VAL A 232 14.05 -26.62 16.75
CA VAL A 232 13.75 -25.82 17.94
C VAL A 232 12.54 -26.42 18.65
N SER A 233 12.67 -26.70 19.95
CA SER A 233 11.65 -27.38 20.76
C SER A 233 11.37 -26.66 22.10
N GLY A 234 10.31 -27.08 22.79
CA GLY A 234 9.97 -26.60 24.13
C GLY A 234 8.92 -25.48 24.18
N THR A 235 8.97 -24.63 25.20
CA THR A 235 7.93 -23.61 25.47
C THR A 235 8.43 -22.17 25.38
N GLY A 236 9.72 -21.97 25.13
CA GLY A 236 10.31 -20.66 24.93
C GLY A 236 9.97 -20.01 23.59
N SER A 237 10.42 -18.77 23.42
CA SER A 237 10.10 -17.90 22.28
C SER A 237 11.24 -17.80 21.26
N LEU A 238 10.89 -17.55 20.00
CA LEU A 238 11.83 -17.20 18.93
C LEU A 238 11.65 -15.74 18.52
N THR A 239 12.73 -14.97 18.45
CA THR A 239 12.71 -13.58 17.98
C THR A 239 13.73 -13.36 16.88
N LYS A 240 13.29 -12.84 15.74
CA LYS A 240 14.12 -12.48 14.59
C LYS A 240 14.24 -10.96 14.49
N VAL A 241 15.45 -10.41 14.63
CA VAL A 241 15.70 -8.95 14.65
C VAL A 241 16.62 -8.47 13.53
N GLY A 242 17.64 -9.25 13.15
CA GLY A 242 18.66 -8.80 12.20
C GLY A 242 18.13 -8.59 10.78
N GLY A 243 18.80 -7.81 9.94
CA GLY A 243 18.33 -7.48 8.58
C GLY A 243 18.32 -8.65 7.58
N GLY A 244 19.06 -9.74 7.86
CA GLY A 244 19.20 -10.88 6.95
C GLY A 244 17.98 -11.81 6.88
N THR A 245 18.07 -12.83 6.04
CA THR A 245 17.03 -13.88 5.91
C THR A 245 17.28 -15.04 6.87
N LEU A 246 16.35 -15.33 7.77
CA LEU A 246 16.33 -16.58 8.54
C LEU A 246 15.53 -17.63 7.75
N SER A 247 16.19 -18.62 7.16
CA SER A 247 15.54 -19.76 6.53
C SER A 247 15.33 -20.86 7.56
N ILE A 248 14.08 -21.17 7.88
CA ILE A 248 13.74 -22.25 8.82
C ILE A 248 13.51 -23.52 8.01
N THR A 249 14.44 -24.46 8.06
CA THR A 249 14.41 -25.70 7.26
C THR A 249 14.06 -26.94 8.09
N ALA A 250 14.02 -26.82 9.42
CA ALA A 250 13.59 -27.89 10.33
C ALA A 250 12.13 -27.72 10.75
N ALA A 251 11.39 -28.83 10.83
CA ALA A 251 10.05 -28.85 11.41
C ALA A 251 10.18 -28.70 12.94
N ASN A 252 9.91 -27.50 13.43
CA ASN A 252 10.03 -27.15 14.84
C ASN A 252 8.84 -27.66 15.65
N THR A 253 9.05 -27.80 16.96
CA THR A 253 8.05 -28.27 17.93
C THR A 253 7.88 -27.35 19.13
N TYR A 254 8.54 -26.18 19.14
CA TYR A 254 8.32 -25.19 20.20
C TYR A 254 6.88 -24.66 20.19
N SER A 255 6.44 -24.07 21.30
CA SER A 255 5.06 -23.59 21.48
C SER A 255 4.96 -22.12 21.90
N GLY A 256 6.08 -21.46 22.21
CA GLY A 256 6.09 -20.05 22.56
C GLY A 256 5.94 -19.11 21.35
N THR A 257 5.81 -17.82 21.65
CA THR A 257 5.64 -16.75 20.66
C THR A 257 6.80 -16.69 19.65
N THR A 258 6.48 -16.44 18.39
CA THR A 258 7.46 -16.09 17.36
C THR A 258 7.34 -14.61 17.00
N THR A 259 8.41 -13.84 17.17
CA THR A 259 8.44 -12.41 16.86
C THR A 259 9.32 -12.12 15.65
N LEU A 260 8.74 -11.50 14.62
CA LEU A 260 9.40 -11.01 13.41
C LEU A 260 9.56 -9.49 13.54
N ALA A 261 10.67 -9.07 14.14
CA ALA A 261 10.97 -7.65 14.37
C ALA A 261 11.77 -7.02 13.23
N GLY A 262 12.53 -7.81 12.45
CA GLY A 262 13.30 -7.30 11.32
C GLY A 262 13.74 -8.37 10.31
N GLY A 263 14.16 -7.92 9.13
CA GLY A 263 14.58 -8.78 8.02
C GLY A 263 13.48 -9.73 7.55
N VAL A 264 13.89 -10.89 7.00
CA VAL A 264 12.97 -11.88 6.43
C VAL A 264 13.02 -13.19 7.23
N VAL A 265 11.87 -13.84 7.43
CA VAL A 265 11.79 -15.25 7.82
C VAL A 265 11.23 -16.04 6.65
N SER A 266 12.02 -16.95 6.09
CA SER A 266 11.65 -17.78 4.95
C SER A 266 11.22 -19.16 5.41
N LEU A 267 10.05 -19.61 4.95
CA LEU A 267 9.44 -20.88 5.33
C LEU A 267 10.02 -22.04 4.50
N GLY A 268 11.12 -22.63 4.97
CA GLY A 268 11.85 -23.68 4.25
C GLY A 268 11.36 -25.12 4.48
N VAL A 269 10.33 -25.32 5.30
CA VAL A 269 9.76 -26.64 5.62
C VAL A 269 8.24 -26.59 5.66
N ALA A 270 7.58 -27.68 5.27
CA ALA A 270 6.12 -27.79 5.30
C ALA A 270 5.56 -27.73 6.74
N GLU A 271 4.33 -27.23 6.86
CA GLU A 271 3.56 -27.31 8.10
C GLU A 271 2.85 -28.68 8.16
N THR A 272 2.99 -29.38 9.28
CA THR A 272 2.12 -30.49 9.69
C THR A 272 1.16 -29.97 10.74
N ALA A 273 -0.05 -29.60 10.30
CA ALA A 273 -1.03 -28.90 11.12
C ALA A 273 -1.20 -29.54 12.50
N GLY A 274 -1.07 -28.73 13.55
CA GLY A 274 -1.23 -29.12 14.94
C GLY A 274 -0.10 -29.96 15.54
N THR A 275 0.93 -30.29 14.77
CA THR A 275 2.07 -31.13 15.22
C THR A 275 3.40 -30.39 15.14
N SER A 276 3.78 -29.88 13.97
CA SER A 276 5.10 -29.26 13.76
C SER A 276 5.15 -28.43 12.48
N GLY A 277 6.14 -27.56 12.38
CA GLY A 277 6.42 -26.78 11.18
C GLY A 277 7.39 -25.64 11.48
N PRO A 278 7.57 -24.65 10.57
CA PRO A 278 8.50 -23.55 10.78
C PRO A 278 8.29 -22.82 12.11
N PHE A 279 7.02 -22.64 12.52
CA PHE A 279 6.63 -21.92 13.73
C PHE A 279 6.18 -22.81 14.88
N GLY A 280 6.63 -24.07 14.91
CA GLY A 280 6.34 -24.97 16.02
C GLY A 280 4.94 -25.58 15.98
N THR A 281 4.42 -25.94 17.16
CA THR A 281 3.10 -26.57 17.31
C THR A 281 1.97 -25.55 17.13
N ASN A 282 1.14 -25.72 16.10
CA ASN A 282 -0.04 -24.86 15.83
C ASN A 282 -1.22 -25.09 16.80
N THR A 283 -1.11 -26.07 17.71
CA THR A 283 -2.11 -26.34 18.76
C THR A 283 -1.87 -25.52 20.04
N ALA A 284 -0.73 -24.82 20.15
CA ALA A 284 -0.34 -24.09 21.35
C ALA A 284 -0.40 -22.55 21.17
N THR A 285 -0.63 -21.85 22.27
CA THR A 285 -0.96 -20.42 22.44
C THR A 285 0.06 -19.39 21.92
N GLY A 286 1.16 -19.81 21.30
CA GLY A 286 2.21 -18.92 20.80
C GLY A 286 1.79 -18.17 19.53
N ALA A 287 1.56 -16.87 19.66
CA ALA A 287 1.24 -16.00 18.54
C ALA A 287 2.46 -15.73 17.65
N ILE A 288 2.19 -15.36 16.39
CA ILE A 288 3.18 -14.79 15.47
C ILE A 288 3.02 -13.28 15.51
N VAL A 289 4.02 -12.58 16.03
CA VAL A 289 4.06 -11.12 16.14
C VAL A 289 4.87 -10.59 14.97
N LEU A 290 4.27 -9.73 14.14
CA LEU A 290 4.97 -9.05 13.04
C LEU A 290 5.08 -7.57 13.39
N SER A 291 6.26 -7.15 13.86
CA SER A 291 6.52 -5.79 14.33
C SER A 291 7.52 -5.03 13.45
N GLY A 292 7.82 -5.57 12.26
CA GLY A 292 8.75 -4.97 11.29
C GLY A 292 9.39 -5.96 10.32
N GLY A 293 9.47 -7.25 10.68
CA GLY A 293 10.00 -8.31 9.81
C GLY A 293 8.97 -8.83 8.80
N THR A 294 9.46 -9.46 7.73
CA THR A 294 8.65 -10.02 6.64
C THR A 294 8.56 -11.54 6.73
N LEU A 295 7.35 -12.07 6.64
CA LEU A 295 7.07 -13.49 6.48
C LEU A 295 7.15 -13.87 5.00
N GLN A 296 8.11 -14.69 4.61
CA GLN A 296 8.29 -15.13 3.22
C GLN A 296 7.85 -16.58 3.02
N TYR A 297 6.86 -16.77 2.15
CA TYR A 297 6.39 -18.06 1.70
C TYR A 297 7.34 -18.71 0.69
N THR A 298 7.28 -20.03 0.55
CA THR A 298 8.07 -20.76 -0.44
C THR A 298 7.26 -21.91 -1.04
N ALA A 299 7.80 -22.58 -2.05
CA ALA A 299 7.17 -23.80 -2.57
C ALA A 299 7.07 -24.92 -1.52
N ALA A 300 7.94 -24.92 -0.50
CA ALA A 300 7.92 -25.90 0.59
C ALA A 300 6.76 -25.67 1.58
N ASN A 301 6.26 -24.43 1.70
CA ASN A 301 5.20 -24.12 2.65
C ASN A 301 4.32 -22.96 2.15
N ARG A 302 3.03 -23.26 1.98
CA ARG A 302 1.96 -22.33 1.61
C ARG A 302 0.81 -22.35 2.62
N PHE A 303 1.08 -22.80 3.85
CA PHE A 303 0.10 -22.95 4.92
C PHE A 303 -0.43 -21.61 5.42
N ASP A 304 -1.70 -21.59 5.82
CA ASP A 304 -2.34 -20.41 6.36
C ASP A 304 -2.00 -20.21 7.84
N TYR A 305 -1.13 -19.25 8.14
CA TYR A 305 -0.77 -18.88 9.52
C TYR A 305 -1.63 -17.76 10.10
N SER A 306 -2.61 -17.26 9.34
CA SER A 306 -3.35 -16.06 9.71
C SER A 306 -4.11 -16.17 11.03
N SER A 307 -4.51 -17.38 11.43
CA SER A 307 -5.11 -17.66 12.74
C SER A 307 -4.14 -17.51 13.93
N ARG A 308 -2.84 -17.58 13.68
CA ARG A 308 -1.79 -17.43 14.71
C ARG A 308 -1.24 -16.00 14.80
N PHE A 309 -1.57 -15.14 13.83
CA PHE A 309 -1.09 -13.77 13.86
C PHE A 309 -1.64 -13.04 15.10
N SER A 310 -0.75 -12.35 15.81
CA SER A 310 -1.13 -11.60 17.00
C SER A 310 -2.13 -10.49 16.68
N THR A 311 -3.07 -10.27 17.60
CA THR A 311 -4.10 -9.22 17.57
C THR A 311 -3.67 -7.96 18.33
N ALA A 312 -2.42 -7.88 18.80
CA ALA A 312 -1.89 -6.69 19.46
C ALA A 312 -1.98 -5.46 18.54
N ALA A 313 -1.89 -4.26 19.11
CA ALA A 313 -1.90 -3.03 18.32
C ALA A 313 -0.66 -2.93 17.39
N ASN A 314 -0.80 -2.19 16.29
CA ASN A 314 0.28 -1.82 15.37
C ASN A 314 1.02 -3.01 14.73
N GLN A 315 0.31 -4.09 14.45
CA GLN A 315 0.89 -5.23 13.75
C GLN A 315 1.18 -4.87 12.30
N ALA A 316 2.41 -5.10 11.86
CA ALA A 316 2.85 -4.91 10.48
C ALA A 316 2.81 -6.26 9.76
N PHE A 317 1.66 -6.63 9.20
CA PHE A 317 1.48 -7.89 8.46
C PHE A 317 2.24 -7.85 7.12
N ASN A 318 3.57 -7.94 7.18
CA ASN A 318 4.46 -7.92 6.03
C ASN A 318 4.60 -9.35 5.48
N VAL A 319 4.03 -9.59 4.31
CA VAL A 319 3.96 -10.91 3.68
C VAL A 319 4.60 -10.87 2.30
N ASP A 320 5.65 -11.66 2.12
CA ASP A 320 6.27 -11.92 0.83
C ASP A 320 5.78 -13.28 0.30
N THR A 321 5.09 -13.31 -0.84
CA THR A 321 4.66 -14.59 -1.40
C THR A 321 5.71 -15.29 -2.24
N ASN A 322 6.78 -14.62 -2.65
CA ASN A 322 7.93 -15.23 -3.34
C ASN A 322 7.54 -16.20 -4.48
N GLY A 323 6.68 -15.74 -5.38
CA GLY A 323 6.13 -16.50 -6.51
C GLY A 323 4.96 -17.42 -6.18
N GLN A 324 4.56 -17.56 -4.91
CA GLN A 324 3.53 -18.50 -4.49
C GLN A 324 2.12 -17.90 -4.52
N SER A 325 1.12 -18.78 -4.61
CA SER A 325 -0.27 -18.44 -4.29
C SER A 325 -0.61 -18.93 -2.88
N VAL A 326 -0.98 -17.99 -2.01
CA VAL A 326 -1.27 -18.19 -0.59
C VAL A 326 -2.67 -17.66 -0.30
N THR A 327 -3.41 -18.33 0.58
CA THR A 327 -4.75 -17.91 0.99
C THR A 327 -4.81 -17.84 2.51
N PHE A 328 -5.24 -16.69 3.03
CA PHE A 328 -5.58 -16.49 4.43
C PHE A 328 -7.10 -16.57 4.61
N ALA A 329 -7.53 -17.37 5.58
CA ALA A 329 -8.91 -17.43 6.00
C ALA A 329 -9.36 -16.08 6.58
N ALA A 330 -8.55 -15.47 7.45
CA ALA A 330 -8.83 -14.15 7.99
C ALA A 330 -7.57 -13.40 8.39
N LEU A 331 -7.44 -12.14 7.99
CA LEU A 331 -6.46 -11.25 8.60
C LEU A 331 -7.02 -10.73 9.93
N PRO A 332 -6.38 -10.99 11.09
CA PRO A 332 -6.94 -10.62 12.38
C PRO A 332 -6.97 -9.10 12.59
N ALA A 333 -7.89 -8.68 13.46
CA ALA A 333 -7.99 -7.29 13.89
C ALA A 333 -6.75 -6.86 14.68
N SER A 334 -6.17 -5.71 14.30
CA SER A 334 -5.10 -5.03 15.02
C SER A 334 -5.32 -3.53 14.92
N SER A 335 -5.55 -2.85 16.05
CA SER A 335 -5.70 -1.40 16.05
C SER A 335 -4.41 -0.74 15.57
N GLY A 336 -4.48 0.07 14.52
CA GLY A 336 -3.28 0.67 13.90
C GLY A 336 -2.47 -0.30 13.03
N GLY A 337 -2.94 -1.54 12.82
CA GLY A 337 -2.22 -2.54 12.04
C GLY A 337 -2.20 -2.25 10.54
N SER A 338 -1.14 -2.65 9.84
CA SER A 338 -0.96 -2.46 8.41
C SER A 338 -0.76 -3.80 7.69
N LEU A 339 -1.14 -3.85 6.42
CA LEU A 339 -0.86 -4.99 5.54
C LEU A 339 0.09 -4.56 4.42
N ALA A 340 1.24 -5.23 4.32
CA ALA A 340 2.16 -5.04 3.21
C ALA A 340 2.38 -6.38 2.51
N LYS A 341 2.02 -6.44 1.24
CA LYS A 341 2.24 -7.60 0.38
C LYS A 341 3.44 -7.32 -0.52
N SER A 342 4.42 -8.21 -0.58
CA SER A 342 5.57 -8.15 -1.49
C SER A 342 5.81 -9.48 -2.21
N GLY A 343 6.75 -9.46 -3.15
CA GLY A 343 7.14 -10.62 -3.96
C GLY A 343 6.07 -11.10 -4.94
N ALA A 344 6.53 -11.78 -5.99
CA ALA A 344 5.65 -12.32 -7.01
C ALA A 344 4.59 -13.28 -6.44
N GLY A 345 3.53 -13.54 -7.21
CA GLY A 345 2.46 -14.45 -6.80
C GLY A 345 1.32 -13.73 -6.07
N LYS A 346 0.38 -14.52 -5.56
CA LYS A 346 -0.91 -14.04 -5.05
C LYS A 346 -1.06 -14.28 -3.55
N LEU A 347 -1.45 -13.26 -2.81
CA LEU A 347 -2.01 -13.39 -1.47
C LEU A 347 -3.52 -13.14 -1.56
N ALA A 348 -4.34 -14.16 -1.29
CA ALA A 348 -5.78 -14.00 -1.15
C ALA A 348 -6.16 -13.96 0.33
N ILE A 349 -7.03 -13.03 0.74
CA ILE A 349 -7.52 -12.91 2.11
C ILE A 349 -9.04 -12.96 2.06
N ALA A 350 -9.64 -13.99 2.63
CA ALA A 350 -11.10 -14.15 2.59
C ALA A 350 -11.79 -13.12 3.50
N GLN A 351 -11.35 -12.98 4.76
CA GLN A 351 -11.90 -11.99 5.69
C GLN A 351 -10.85 -11.01 6.20
N VAL A 352 -11.18 -9.71 6.23
CA VAL A 352 -10.36 -8.69 6.92
C VAL A 352 -11.08 -8.32 8.22
N GLY A 353 -10.50 -8.69 9.35
CA GLY A 353 -11.16 -8.61 10.66
C GLY A 353 -11.33 -7.20 11.24
N ALA A 354 -10.72 -6.17 10.66
CA ALA A 354 -10.84 -4.78 11.11
C ALA A 354 -10.40 -3.76 10.04
N THR A 355 -10.52 -2.49 10.40
CA THR A 355 -9.87 -1.36 9.70
C THR A 355 -8.34 -1.51 9.70
N LEU A 356 -7.74 -1.38 8.52
CA LEU A 356 -6.29 -1.31 8.36
C LEU A 356 -5.83 0.15 8.45
N ALA A 357 -4.75 0.38 9.17
CA ALA A 357 -4.07 1.68 9.16
C ALA A 357 -3.49 1.95 7.78
N ALA A 358 -2.76 1.01 7.18
CA ALA A 358 -2.16 1.16 5.87
C ALA A 358 -2.21 -0.14 5.06
N LEU A 359 -2.15 0.02 3.73
CA LEU A 359 -2.13 -1.09 2.79
C LEU A 359 -1.12 -0.81 1.69
N SER A 360 -0.21 -1.75 1.44
CA SER A 360 0.70 -1.68 0.31
C SER A 360 0.83 -3.00 -0.43
N VAL A 361 0.99 -2.91 -1.75
CA VAL A 361 1.35 -4.04 -2.61
C VAL A 361 2.61 -3.63 -3.37
N GLY A 362 3.74 -4.22 -2.96
CA GLY A 362 5.06 -4.05 -3.54
C GLY A 362 5.39 -5.13 -4.57
N GLU A 363 6.40 -4.86 -5.40
CA GLU A 363 6.69 -5.64 -6.61
C GLU A 363 8.06 -6.31 -6.59
N ALA A 364 8.22 -7.32 -7.44
CA ALA A 364 9.50 -7.75 -7.99
C ALA A 364 9.52 -7.40 -9.50
N PRO A 365 10.62 -6.85 -10.05
CA PRO A 365 10.73 -6.51 -11.46
C PRO A 365 10.32 -7.66 -12.39
N GLY A 366 9.52 -7.35 -13.42
CA GLY A 366 9.08 -8.33 -14.43
C GLY A 366 8.09 -9.39 -13.92
N SER A 367 7.55 -9.24 -12.71
CA SER A 367 6.61 -10.20 -12.10
C SER A 367 5.30 -9.55 -11.67
N THR A 368 4.24 -10.35 -11.56
CA THR A 368 2.95 -9.93 -10.98
C THR A 368 2.88 -10.30 -9.50
N SER A 369 2.59 -9.32 -8.66
CA SER A 369 2.32 -9.45 -7.23
C SER A 369 0.85 -9.08 -7.01
N GLU A 370 0.03 -10.02 -6.58
CA GLU A 370 -1.40 -9.79 -6.41
C GLU A 370 -1.79 -9.90 -4.92
N LEU A 371 -2.55 -8.92 -4.44
CA LEU A 371 -3.30 -9.00 -3.20
C LEU A 371 -4.79 -9.04 -3.55
N GLN A 372 -5.47 -10.12 -3.19
CA GLN A 372 -6.89 -10.31 -3.40
C GLN A 372 -7.62 -10.24 -2.05
N ILE A 373 -8.65 -9.40 -1.93
CA ILE A 373 -9.49 -9.28 -0.71
C ILE A 373 -10.92 -9.74 -1.02
N GLY A 374 -11.44 -10.68 -0.22
CA GLY A 374 -12.75 -11.33 -0.39
C GLY A 374 -13.92 -10.70 0.37
N SER A 375 -13.67 -9.68 1.19
CA SER A 375 -14.64 -9.07 2.12
C SER A 375 -14.50 -7.55 2.20
N ASN A 376 -15.34 -6.91 3.01
CA ASN A 376 -15.25 -5.47 3.27
C ASN A 376 -13.88 -5.11 3.86
N VAL A 377 -13.31 -4.00 3.39
CA VAL A 377 -12.05 -3.47 3.89
C VAL A 377 -12.16 -1.97 4.06
N THR A 378 -11.69 -1.46 5.19
CA THR A 378 -11.49 -0.02 5.40
C THR A 378 -10.02 0.21 5.63
N VAL A 379 -9.42 1.12 4.87
CA VAL A 379 -8.04 1.57 5.06
C VAL A 379 -8.06 3.05 5.43
N THR A 380 -7.46 3.41 6.56
CA THR A 380 -7.48 4.80 7.03
C THR A 380 -6.39 5.63 6.39
N ASN A 381 -5.16 5.14 6.26
CA ASN A 381 -4.07 5.87 5.62
C ASN A 381 -4.03 5.60 4.11
N ALA A 382 -3.07 6.25 3.43
CA ALA A 382 -2.92 6.11 1.99
C ALA A 382 -2.61 4.65 1.60
N VAL A 383 -3.25 4.20 0.53
CA VAL A 383 -2.93 2.93 -0.14
C VAL A 383 -1.90 3.20 -1.22
N THR A 384 -0.81 2.44 -1.22
CA THR A 384 0.24 2.57 -2.24
C THR A 384 0.36 1.29 -3.04
N LEU A 385 0.18 1.39 -4.35
CA LEU A 385 0.34 0.28 -5.28
C LEU A 385 1.54 0.53 -6.21
N GLY A 386 2.48 -0.40 -6.19
CA GLY A 386 3.52 -0.55 -7.21
C GLY A 386 4.82 0.22 -7.03
N ALA A 387 5.80 -0.19 -7.85
CA ALA A 387 7.16 0.36 -7.97
C ALA A 387 7.42 0.82 -9.41
N SER A 388 8.69 1.03 -9.80
CA SER A 388 9.08 1.47 -11.16
C SER A 388 9.02 0.38 -12.23
N SER A 389 8.88 -0.91 -11.87
CA SER A 389 8.78 -2.04 -12.80
C SER A 389 8.15 -3.28 -12.16
N GLY A 390 7.25 -3.97 -12.88
CA GLY A 390 6.46 -5.09 -12.38
C GLY A 390 4.95 -4.80 -12.44
N THR A 391 4.13 -5.66 -11.83
CA THR A 391 2.69 -5.40 -11.66
C THR A 391 2.23 -5.70 -10.24
N ALA A 392 1.98 -4.67 -9.42
CA ALA A 392 1.33 -4.81 -8.12
C ALA A 392 -0.18 -4.65 -8.27
N ARG A 393 -0.92 -5.77 -8.25
CA ARG A 393 -2.36 -5.77 -8.36
C ARG A 393 -3.02 -5.82 -6.99
N PHE A 394 -3.86 -4.83 -6.67
CA PHE A 394 -4.86 -4.99 -5.62
C PHE A 394 -6.19 -5.36 -6.27
N THR A 395 -6.75 -6.51 -5.90
CA THR A 395 -8.03 -7.01 -6.39
C THR A 395 -9.01 -7.14 -5.22
N ALA A 396 -10.01 -6.26 -5.14
CA ALA A 396 -11.18 -6.56 -4.31
C ALA A 396 -12.08 -7.50 -5.11
N LEU A 397 -12.36 -8.72 -4.60
CA LEU A 397 -13.15 -9.73 -5.30
C LEU A 397 -13.99 -10.54 -4.31
N PRO A 398 -15.32 -10.31 -4.17
CA PRO A 398 -16.15 -11.10 -3.28
C PRO A 398 -16.05 -12.60 -3.56
N SER A 399 -15.99 -13.42 -2.51
CA SER A 399 -16.24 -14.86 -2.61
C SER A 399 -17.70 -15.15 -2.26
N GLY A 400 -18.56 -15.32 -3.28
CA GLY A 400 -19.98 -15.69 -3.11
C GLY A 400 -20.97 -14.53 -3.25
N ALA A 401 -22.23 -14.75 -2.83
CA ALA A 401 -23.28 -13.72 -2.81
C ALA A 401 -23.05 -12.71 -1.69
N GLY A 402 -22.70 -11.47 -2.03
CA GLY A 402 -22.49 -10.42 -1.04
C GLY A 402 -21.93 -9.13 -1.62
N ASN A 403 -22.19 -8.02 -0.93
CA ASN A 403 -21.62 -6.72 -1.28
C ASN A 403 -20.22 -6.61 -0.69
N VAL A 404 -19.26 -6.15 -1.48
CA VAL A 404 -17.92 -5.77 -1.00
C VAL A 404 -17.81 -4.26 -1.02
N THR A 405 -17.50 -3.69 0.15
CA THR A 405 -17.18 -2.29 0.32
C THR A 405 -15.70 -2.12 0.63
N ALA A 406 -15.00 -1.41 -0.26
CA ALA A 406 -13.64 -0.96 -0.03
C ALA A 406 -13.66 0.55 0.24
N VAL A 407 -13.33 0.94 1.47
CA VAL A 407 -13.28 2.34 1.90
C VAL A 407 -11.83 2.77 2.09
N PHE A 408 -11.39 3.77 1.33
CA PHE A 408 -10.04 4.29 1.39
C PHE A 408 -10.07 5.75 1.85
N THR A 409 -9.72 5.99 3.11
CA THR A 409 -10.03 7.28 3.77
C THR A 409 -9.06 8.39 3.38
N ASN A 410 -7.76 8.10 3.31
CA ASN A 410 -6.72 9.07 2.96
C ASN A 410 -6.18 8.91 1.53
N GLY A 411 -6.90 8.19 0.68
CA GLY A 411 -6.63 8.14 -0.76
C GLY A 411 -5.83 6.93 -1.22
N ILE A 412 -5.55 6.90 -2.53
CA ILE A 412 -4.86 5.81 -3.21
C ILE A 412 -3.82 6.40 -4.17
N THR A 413 -2.61 5.89 -4.13
CA THR A 413 -1.54 6.20 -5.09
C THR A 413 -1.22 4.96 -5.92
N VAL A 414 -1.34 5.07 -7.24
CA VAL A 414 -1.02 4.03 -8.22
C VAL A 414 0.24 4.44 -9.00
N ASN A 415 1.41 3.89 -8.64
CA ASN A 415 2.72 4.22 -9.24
C ASN A 415 3.00 3.40 -10.52
N GLY A 416 4.13 3.65 -11.19
CA GLY A 416 4.55 3.10 -12.51
C GLY A 416 4.29 1.61 -12.84
N GLY A 417 4.23 0.72 -11.86
CA GLY A 417 3.85 -0.71 -12.02
C GLY A 417 2.54 -1.10 -11.32
N GLY A 418 1.97 -0.20 -10.50
CA GLY A 418 0.78 -0.47 -9.71
C GLY A 418 -0.45 -0.67 -10.59
N GLN A 419 -1.26 -1.66 -10.26
CA GLN A 419 -2.58 -1.89 -10.83
C GLN A 419 -3.63 -1.92 -9.71
N LEU A 420 -4.50 -0.92 -9.66
CA LEU A 420 -5.71 -1.06 -8.86
C LEU A 420 -6.76 -1.73 -9.73
N LEU A 421 -7.17 -2.94 -9.36
CA LEU A 421 -8.28 -3.65 -9.98
C LEU A 421 -9.45 -3.75 -8.99
N LEU A 422 -10.56 -3.08 -9.31
CA LEU A 422 -11.81 -3.29 -8.58
C LEU A 422 -12.71 -4.17 -9.44
N ALA A 423 -12.81 -5.45 -9.06
CA ALA A 423 -13.49 -6.47 -9.83
C ALA A 423 -14.65 -7.09 -9.04
N ILE A 424 -15.62 -7.65 -9.76
CA ILE A 424 -16.66 -8.49 -9.18
C ILE A 424 -16.59 -9.84 -9.88
N SER A 425 -16.59 -10.91 -9.10
CA SER A 425 -16.77 -12.28 -9.60
C SER A 425 -18.08 -12.81 -9.07
N SER A 426 -18.89 -13.45 -9.93
CA SER A 426 -20.15 -14.07 -9.52
C SER A 426 -20.19 -15.53 -9.95
N THR A 427 -20.68 -16.40 -9.07
CA THR A 427 -21.25 -17.70 -9.44
C THR A 427 -22.76 -17.65 -9.15
N GLY A 428 -23.49 -16.78 -9.87
CA GLY A 428 -24.93 -16.57 -9.75
C GLY A 428 -25.37 -15.50 -8.74
N GLY A 429 -26.53 -14.87 -8.96
CA GLY A 429 -27.14 -13.83 -8.10
C GLY A 429 -26.91 -12.38 -8.56
N SER A 430 -27.66 -11.43 -7.97
CA SER A 430 -27.46 -9.97 -8.15
C SER A 430 -26.47 -9.44 -7.11
N HIS A 431 -25.42 -8.74 -7.57
CA HIS A 431 -24.31 -8.27 -6.71
C HIS A 431 -24.11 -6.77 -6.83
N VAL A 432 -23.76 -6.11 -5.72
CA VAL A 432 -23.32 -4.71 -5.69
C VAL A 432 -21.93 -4.59 -5.06
N ALA A 433 -20.92 -4.20 -5.83
CA ALA A 433 -19.66 -3.73 -5.25
C ALA A 433 -19.60 -2.21 -5.25
N THR A 434 -19.26 -1.64 -4.11
CA THR A 434 -19.11 -0.19 -3.96
C THR A 434 -17.74 0.09 -3.39
N SER A 435 -16.91 0.79 -4.15
CA SER A 435 -15.66 1.32 -3.62
C SER A 435 -15.80 2.82 -3.44
N SER A 436 -15.50 3.32 -2.24
CA SER A 436 -15.52 4.75 -1.95
C SER A 436 -14.15 5.19 -1.50
N VAL A 437 -13.60 6.22 -2.15
CA VAL A 437 -12.35 6.85 -1.74
C VAL A 437 -12.68 8.23 -1.18
N SER A 438 -12.43 8.43 0.11
CA SER A 438 -12.60 9.72 0.78
C SER A 438 -11.36 10.62 0.68
N GLY A 439 -10.20 10.06 0.31
CA GLY A 439 -9.03 10.84 -0.05
C GLY A 439 -8.89 11.03 -1.56
N ASN A 440 -7.76 11.59 -1.99
CA ASN A 440 -7.47 11.74 -3.41
C ASN A 440 -7.02 10.40 -4.01
N VAL A 441 -7.45 10.10 -5.23
CA VAL A 441 -6.83 9.06 -6.03
C VAL A 441 -5.83 9.69 -7.00
N THR A 442 -4.58 9.26 -6.92
CA THR A 442 -3.49 9.74 -7.76
C THR A 442 -2.94 8.60 -8.59
N VAL A 443 -3.02 8.73 -9.92
CA VAL A 443 -2.38 7.82 -10.86
C VAL A 443 -1.08 8.49 -11.36
N ALA A 444 0.05 7.90 -10.97
CA ALA A 444 1.40 8.39 -11.21
C ALA A 444 2.22 7.34 -11.99
N GLY A 445 1.71 6.95 -13.16
CA GLY A 445 2.38 6.05 -14.09
C GLY A 445 1.83 4.63 -14.17
N GLY A 446 0.97 4.22 -13.23
CA GLY A 446 0.38 2.88 -13.21
C GLY A 446 -0.96 2.75 -13.92
N TYR A 447 -1.71 1.72 -13.56
CA TYR A 447 -2.96 1.34 -14.19
C TYR A 447 -4.12 1.32 -13.19
N LEU A 448 -5.06 2.24 -13.32
CA LEU A 448 -6.33 2.20 -12.60
C LEU A 448 -7.36 1.48 -13.47
N GLU A 449 -7.64 0.21 -13.18
CA GLU A 449 -8.70 -0.56 -13.83
C GLU A 449 -9.97 -0.55 -12.98
N ILE A 450 -11.00 0.10 -13.51
CA ILE A 450 -12.32 0.12 -12.90
C ILE A 450 -13.18 -0.88 -13.69
N ALA A 451 -13.84 -1.78 -12.96
CA ALA A 451 -14.93 -2.61 -13.47
C ALA A 451 -14.54 -3.75 -14.43
N ARG A 452 -13.65 -4.64 -14.00
CA ARG A 452 -13.50 -5.95 -14.69
C ARG A 452 -14.44 -6.98 -14.08
N PHE A 453 -15.33 -7.54 -14.89
CA PHE A 453 -16.12 -8.72 -14.52
C PHE A 453 -15.37 -9.99 -14.91
N LEU A 454 -15.27 -10.96 -14.00
CA LEU A 454 -14.46 -12.17 -14.25
C LEU A 454 -15.27 -13.41 -14.71
N SER A 455 -16.62 -13.45 -14.67
CA SER A 455 -17.42 -14.51 -15.32
C SER A 455 -18.96 -14.39 -15.24
N GLY A 456 -19.64 -14.71 -16.36
CA GLY A 456 -20.75 -15.69 -16.42
C GLY A 456 -22.22 -15.31 -16.16
N SER A 457 -22.57 -14.17 -15.55
CA SER A 457 -23.98 -13.82 -15.30
C SER A 457 -24.34 -12.37 -15.66
N SER A 458 -25.61 -12.14 -15.99
CA SER A 458 -26.14 -10.94 -16.65
C SER A 458 -26.75 -9.89 -15.71
N ALA A 459 -26.65 -10.05 -14.38
CA ALA A 459 -27.29 -9.15 -13.41
C ALA A 459 -26.35 -8.78 -12.24
N GLY A 460 -25.71 -7.61 -12.31
CA GLY A 460 -24.95 -7.01 -11.21
C GLY A 460 -24.78 -5.51 -11.42
N SER A 461 -24.27 -4.79 -10.43
CA SER A 461 -23.88 -3.38 -10.55
C SER A 461 -22.57 -3.14 -9.80
N ALA A 462 -21.63 -2.38 -10.37
CA ALA A 462 -20.47 -1.90 -9.63
C ALA A 462 -20.44 -0.38 -9.67
N SER A 463 -20.13 0.23 -8.52
CA SER A 463 -19.92 1.67 -8.44
C SER A 463 -18.59 1.99 -7.78
N MET A 464 -17.89 2.95 -8.36
CA MET A 464 -16.73 3.58 -7.76
C MET A 464 -17.07 5.04 -7.46
N VAL A 465 -16.85 5.47 -6.23
CA VAL A 465 -17.11 6.83 -5.78
C VAL A 465 -15.80 7.46 -5.32
N PHE A 466 -15.40 8.55 -5.94
CA PHE A 466 -14.27 9.38 -5.55
C PHE A 466 -14.80 10.64 -4.87
N ASN A 467 -14.75 10.69 -3.55
CA ASN A 467 -15.39 11.76 -2.79
C ASN A 467 -14.59 13.07 -2.83
N ASN A 468 -13.25 13.00 -2.78
CA ASN A 468 -12.39 14.17 -2.57
C ASN A 468 -11.54 14.56 -3.80
N GLY A 469 -11.35 13.66 -4.76
CA GLY A 469 -10.79 14.02 -6.06
C GLY A 469 -10.12 12.86 -6.80
N LEU A 470 -9.91 13.07 -8.10
CA LEU A 470 -9.22 12.14 -9.00
C LEU A 470 -8.17 12.92 -9.78
N ALA A 471 -6.90 12.54 -9.65
CA ALA A 471 -5.79 13.17 -10.33
C ALA A 471 -4.96 12.14 -11.12
N MET A 472 -4.54 12.50 -12.33
CA MET A 472 -3.63 11.71 -13.14
C MET A 472 -2.68 12.63 -13.91
N SER A 473 -1.39 12.42 -13.76
CA SER A 473 -0.35 13.10 -14.56
C SER A 473 0.31 12.18 -15.59
N SER A 474 0.25 10.87 -15.37
CA SER A 474 0.79 9.82 -16.24
C SER A 474 0.17 8.46 -15.87
N GLY A 475 0.31 7.46 -16.74
CA GLY A 475 -0.30 6.12 -16.55
C GLY A 475 -1.61 5.98 -17.32
N THR A 476 -2.45 5.04 -16.91
CA THR A 476 -3.71 4.74 -17.59
C THR A 476 -4.87 4.61 -16.61
N ILE A 477 -5.98 5.27 -16.90
CA ILE A 477 -7.28 4.95 -16.30
C ILE A 477 -8.08 4.19 -17.34
N ASN A 478 -8.46 2.94 -17.03
CA ASN A 478 -9.27 2.12 -17.90
C ASN A 478 -10.62 1.80 -17.25
N VAL A 479 -11.69 2.01 -18.01
CA VAL A 479 -13.07 1.80 -17.57
C VAL A 479 -13.74 0.89 -18.57
N GLN A 480 -13.85 -0.39 -18.23
CA GLN A 480 -14.41 -1.38 -19.13
C GLN A 480 -15.84 -1.74 -18.75
N ARG A 481 -16.66 -2.00 -19.77
CA ARG A 481 -17.91 -2.73 -19.66
C ARG A 481 -17.67 -4.13 -20.21
N ASN A 482 -17.73 -5.14 -19.34
CA ASN A 482 -17.75 -6.53 -19.77
C ASN A 482 -19.16 -7.09 -19.53
N GLY A 483 -19.97 -7.23 -20.59
CA GLY A 483 -21.33 -7.75 -20.55
C GLY A 483 -22.44 -6.72 -20.23
N SER A 484 -23.62 -7.21 -19.78
CA SER A 484 -24.83 -6.40 -19.53
C SER A 484 -24.82 -5.57 -18.24
N VAL A 485 -23.72 -5.58 -17.48
CA VAL A 485 -23.61 -4.95 -16.15
C VAL A 485 -23.54 -3.41 -16.26
N PHE A 486 -24.26 -2.72 -15.36
CA PHE A 486 -24.21 -1.27 -15.23
C PHE A 486 -23.03 -0.86 -14.34
N TYR A 487 -22.15 0.00 -14.87
CA TYR A 487 -21.00 0.55 -14.16
C TYR A 487 -21.14 2.05 -13.99
N ARG A 488 -20.98 2.52 -12.76
CA ARG A 488 -21.06 3.94 -12.43
C ARG A 488 -19.82 4.39 -11.67
N THR A 489 -19.02 5.22 -12.31
CA THR A 489 -17.97 5.99 -11.64
C THR A 489 -18.53 7.36 -11.29
N THR A 490 -18.54 7.72 -10.01
CA THR A 490 -18.95 9.05 -9.54
C THR A 490 -17.74 9.75 -8.96
N VAL A 491 -17.43 10.97 -9.40
CA VAL A 491 -16.42 11.84 -8.78
C VAL A 491 -17.14 13.05 -8.22
N THR A 492 -17.14 13.24 -6.91
CA THR A 492 -17.72 14.44 -6.26
C THR A 492 -16.66 15.50 -5.97
N GLY A 493 -15.39 15.11 -5.85
CA GLY A 493 -14.27 16.04 -5.75
C GLY A 493 -13.80 16.57 -7.11
N PRO A 494 -12.78 17.45 -7.14
CA PRO A 494 -12.15 17.91 -8.38
C PRO A 494 -11.54 16.74 -9.18
N VAL A 495 -11.62 16.85 -10.51
CA VAL A 495 -10.91 15.98 -11.45
C VAL A 495 -9.76 16.77 -12.07
N ASN A 496 -8.55 16.24 -12.02
CA ASN A 496 -7.38 16.85 -12.64
C ASN A 496 -6.54 15.81 -13.40
N ILE A 497 -6.93 15.53 -14.64
CA ILE A 497 -6.19 14.67 -15.56
C ILE A 497 -5.40 15.58 -16.50
N THR A 498 -4.07 15.53 -16.45
CA THR A 498 -3.16 16.41 -17.21
C THR A 498 -2.14 15.68 -18.07
N GLY A 499 -2.22 14.36 -18.14
CA GLY A 499 -1.37 13.49 -18.95
C GLY A 499 -1.80 12.03 -18.81
N GLY A 500 -1.14 11.11 -19.52
CA GLY A 500 -1.47 9.69 -19.52
C GLY A 500 -2.63 9.31 -20.46
N ALA A 501 -3.15 8.10 -20.29
CA ALA A 501 -4.20 7.53 -21.15
C ALA A 501 -5.51 7.35 -20.39
N VAL A 502 -6.63 7.72 -21.00
CA VAL A 502 -7.97 7.34 -20.54
C VAL A 502 -8.58 6.41 -21.58
N VAL A 503 -8.79 5.15 -21.20
CA VAL A 503 -9.39 4.11 -22.04
C VAL A 503 -10.79 3.80 -21.51
N TYR A 504 -11.75 3.67 -22.41
CA TYR A 504 -13.12 3.34 -22.07
C TYR A 504 -13.73 2.35 -23.04
N ASP A 505 -14.61 1.49 -22.54
CA ASP A 505 -15.47 0.65 -23.37
C ASP A 505 -16.85 0.60 -22.73
N THR A 506 -17.82 1.34 -23.25
CA THR A 506 -19.06 1.62 -22.50
C THR A 506 -20.28 0.89 -23.03
N GLY A 507 -20.22 0.30 -24.23
CA GLY A 507 -21.44 -0.07 -24.95
C GLY A 507 -22.39 1.13 -25.13
N ASN A 508 -23.46 0.95 -25.91
CA ASN A 508 -24.26 2.07 -26.40
C ASN A 508 -25.34 2.61 -25.42
N GLN A 509 -25.15 2.54 -24.10
CA GLN A 509 -26.22 2.86 -23.11
C GLN A 509 -25.68 3.49 -21.80
N GLN A 510 -25.97 4.78 -21.60
CA GLN A 510 -25.72 5.67 -20.42
C GLN A 510 -24.26 6.14 -20.16
N PRO A 511 -24.06 7.34 -19.54
CA PRO A 511 -22.73 7.82 -19.18
C PRO A 511 -22.14 6.98 -18.04
N ASN A 512 -20.92 6.48 -18.23
CA ASN A 512 -20.24 5.67 -17.21
C ASN A 512 -19.56 6.52 -16.12
N TRP A 513 -19.21 7.78 -16.42
CA TRP A 513 -18.62 8.70 -15.44
C TRP A 513 -19.57 9.86 -15.15
N PHE A 514 -19.80 10.11 -13.87
CA PHE A 514 -20.60 11.20 -13.33
C PHE A 514 -19.69 12.11 -12.53
N PHE A 515 -19.51 13.34 -13.01
CA PHE A 515 -18.80 14.37 -12.26
C PHE A 515 -19.81 15.26 -11.56
N ASN A 516 -19.82 15.17 -10.24
CA ASN A 516 -20.58 16.04 -9.37
C ASN A 516 -19.69 17.12 -8.71
N GLY A 517 -18.37 17.08 -8.96
CA GLY A 517 -17.44 18.11 -8.51
C GLY A 517 -17.55 19.41 -9.29
N THR A 518 -17.01 20.48 -8.70
CA THR A 518 -17.10 21.86 -9.23
C THR A 518 -16.02 22.19 -10.27
N SER A 519 -14.93 21.43 -10.33
CA SER A 519 -13.80 21.66 -11.24
C SER A 519 -13.32 20.36 -11.88
N ILE A 520 -13.30 20.34 -13.20
CA ILE A 520 -12.95 19.16 -14.00
C ILE A 520 -11.94 19.62 -15.06
N VAL A 521 -10.74 19.03 -15.02
CA VAL A 521 -9.72 19.19 -16.05
C VAL A 521 -9.44 17.82 -16.63
N MET A 522 -9.63 17.68 -17.94
CA MET A 522 -9.47 16.44 -18.68
C MET A 522 -8.59 16.66 -19.91
N ARG A 523 -7.29 16.51 -19.70
CA ARG A 523 -6.23 16.63 -20.70
C ARG A 523 -5.34 15.37 -20.69
N PRO A 524 -5.88 14.18 -20.96
CA PRO A 524 -5.03 13.01 -21.16
C PRO A 524 -4.24 13.16 -22.46
N ASP A 525 -3.06 12.52 -22.54
CA ASP A 525 -2.29 12.41 -23.78
C ASP A 525 -3.04 11.58 -24.83
N THR A 526 -3.80 10.58 -24.38
CA THR A 526 -4.65 9.74 -25.24
C THR A 526 -6.02 9.48 -24.61
N LEU A 527 -7.06 9.56 -25.44
CA LEU A 527 -8.44 9.22 -25.08
C LEU A 527 -8.97 8.24 -26.13
N SER A 528 -9.32 7.01 -25.75
CA SER A 528 -9.72 5.97 -26.70
C SER A 528 -10.84 5.05 -26.18
N GLY A 529 -11.78 4.68 -27.06
CA GLY A 529 -12.90 3.80 -26.71
C GLY A 529 -14.13 3.85 -27.64
N SER A 530 -15.12 2.98 -27.37
CA SER A 530 -16.35 2.84 -28.17
C SER A 530 -17.32 4.03 -28.02
N SER A 531 -17.98 4.44 -29.12
CA SER A 531 -18.95 5.54 -29.15
C SER A 531 -20.27 5.10 -28.49
N GLY A 532 -20.68 5.76 -27.38
CA GLY A 532 -21.94 5.37 -26.73
C GLY A 532 -22.37 6.10 -25.45
N GLY A 533 -21.44 6.67 -24.68
CA GLY A 533 -21.80 7.51 -23.53
C GLY A 533 -20.70 7.53 -22.48
N LEU A 534 -20.02 8.66 -22.33
CA LEU A 534 -18.83 8.68 -21.49
C LEU A 534 -18.87 9.66 -20.33
N PHE A 535 -19.52 10.82 -20.41
CA PHE A 535 -19.39 11.81 -19.34
C PHE A 535 -20.67 12.58 -19.04
N ALA A 536 -21.12 12.49 -17.79
CA ALA A 536 -22.16 13.36 -17.24
C ALA A 536 -21.56 14.42 -16.34
N LEU A 537 -21.94 15.68 -16.54
CA LEU A 537 -21.68 16.78 -15.60
C LEU A 537 -22.93 16.95 -14.74
N GLY A 538 -23.00 16.19 -13.65
CA GLY A 538 -24.21 16.01 -12.84
C GLY A 538 -24.31 16.87 -11.58
N ALA A 539 -23.40 17.83 -11.38
CA ALA A 539 -23.46 18.70 -10.21
C ALA A 539 -24.79 19.49 -10.15
N THR A 540 -25.46 19.53 -9.00
CA THR A 540 -26.60 20.44 -8.73
C THR A 540 -26.17 21.90 -8.59
N THR A 541 -24.86 22.17 -8.69
CA THR A 541 -24.25 23.49 -8.67
C THR A 541 -23.53 23.78 -9.98
N SER A 542 -23.05 25.01 -10.14
CA SER A 542 -22.20 25.37 -11.27
C SER A 542 -20.89 24.56 -11.25
N ALA A 543 -20.44 24.11 -12.43
CA ALA A 543 -19.20 23.34 -12.58
C ALA A 543 -18.43 23.84 -13.80
N THR A 544 -17.10 23.84 -13.72
CA THR A 544 -16.23 24.18 -14.84
C THR A 544 -15.54 22.92 -15.34
N ALA A 545 -15.68 22.62 -16.63
CA ALA A 545 -14.99 21.53 -17.29
C ALA A 545 -14.08 22.05 -18.40
N THR A 546 -12.79 21.73 -18.32
CA THR A 546 -11.79 22.06 -19.34
C THR A 546 -11.27 20.79 -19.98
N PHE A 547 -11.47 20.66 -21.30
CA PHE A 547 -11.03 19.50 -22.06
C PHE A 547 -9.83 19.84 -22.95
N GLY A 548 -8.91 18.87 -23.08
CA GLY A 548 -7.76 18.95 -23.97
C GLY A 548 -8.13 18.81 -25.45
N GLN A 549 -7.12 18.91 -26.32
CA GLN A 549 -7.30 18.80 -27.77
C GLN A 549 -7.81 17.41 -28.18
N GLY A 550 -8.59 17.34 -29.28
CA GLY A 550 -9.05 16.08 -29.86
C GLY A 550 -10.19 15.37 -29.10
N TRP A 551 -10.79 16.04 -28.11
CA TRP A 551 -11.94 15.49 -27.38
C TRP A 551 -13.14 15.26 -28.31
N SER A 552 -13.56 13.99 -28.49
CA SER A 552 -14.63 13.58 -29.41
C SER A 552 -15.91 13.03 -28.75
N GLN A 553 -16.05 13.22 -27.44
CA GLN A 553 -16.98 12.42 -26.63
C GLN A 553 -18.34 13.08 -26.40
N THR A 554 -19.34 12.26 -26.05
CA THR A 554 -20.65 12.78 -25.63
C THR A 554 -20.54 13.40 -24.25
N LEU A 555 -20.84 14.69 -24.16
CA LEU A 555 -21.01 15.41 -22.89
C LEU A 555 -22.50 15.52 -22.58
N SER A 556 -22.88 15.11 -21.37
CA SER A 556 -24.24 15.25 -20.86
C SER A 556 -24.29 16.11 -19.59
N PRO A 557 -24.50 17.43 -19.72
CA PRO A 557 -24.91 18.26 -18.60
C PRO A 557 -26.21 17.72 -18.01
N ARG A 558 -26.26 17.56 -16.68
CA ARG A 558 -27.43 17.10 -15.93
C ARG A 558 -27.64 17.97 -14.69
N GLY A 559 -28.88 18.01 -14.21
CA GLY A 559 -29.27 18.72 -12.99
C GLY A 559 -29.27 20.24 -13.12
N THR A 560 -29.69 20.91 -12.05
CA THR A 560 -29.86 22.37 -12.03
C THR A 560 -28.50 23.10 -11.92
N GLY A 561 -28.29 24.20 -12.66
CA GLY A 561 -27.12 25.07 -12.51
C GLY A 561 -26.17 25.12 -13.71
N VAL A 562 -25.31 26.16 -13.75
CA VAL A 562 -24.51 26.52 -14.94
C VAL A 562 -23.27 25.65 -15.10
N LYS A 563 -23.22 24.85 -16.15
CA LYS A 563 -22.05 24.05 -16.53
C LYS A 563 -21.21 24.84 -17.53
N THR A 564 -20.11 25.41 -17.07
CA THR A 564 -19.16 26.12 -17.94
C THR A 564 -18.21 25.12 -18.58
N VAL A 565 -18.15 25.09 -19.89
CA VAL A 565 -17.29 24.18 -20.65
C VAL A 565 -16.29 24.98 -21.48
N SER A 566 -15.02 24.74 -21.24
CA SER A 566 -13.91 25.28 -22.00
C SER A 566 -13.16 24.15 -22.71
N MET A 567 -12.57 24.48 -23.84
CA MET A 567 -11.54 23.67 -24.48
C MET A 567 -10.28 24.49 -24.67
N ASP A 568 -9.14 23.81 -24.62
CA ASP A 568 -7.86 24.44 -24.99
C ASP A 568 -7.86 24.80 -26.48
N SER A 569 -7.20 25.91 -26.82
CA SER A 569 -7.28 26.57 -28.13
C SER A 569 -7.08 25.65 -29.36
N VAL A 570 -7.76 26.04 -30.44
CA VAL A 570 -8.30 25.25 -31.57
C VAL A 570 -7.28 24.75 -32.61
N ALA A 571 -7.48 23.51 -33.07
CA ALA A 571 -7.38 23.16 -34.50
C ALA A 571 -8.70 22.54 -35.00
N THR A 572 -9.30 21.57 -34.32
CA THR A 572 -10.66 21.05 -34.62
C THR A 572 -11.21 20.13 -33.50
N PRO A 573 -11.80 20.67 -32.41
CA PRO A 573 -12.53 19.83 -31.46
C PRO A 573 -13.84 19.30 -32.07
N PHE A 574 -14.25 18.07 -31.74
CA PHE A 574 -15.50 17.47 -32.19
C PHE A 574 -16.36 17.05 -30.99
N LEU A 575 -17.08 17.99 -30.37
CA LEU A 575 -17.92 17.61 -29.23
C LEU A 575 -19.30 17.11 -29.69
N ASN A 576 -19.71 15.95 -29.19
CA ASN A 576 -21.11 15.54 -29.24
C ASN A 576 -21.80 16.05 -27.97
N LEU A 577 -22.81 16.90 -28.11
CA LEU A 577 -23.54 17.44 -26.97
C LEU A 577 -24.92 16.78 -26.87
N ARG A 578 -25.20 16.17 -25.72
CA ARG A 578 -26.53 15.67 -25.38
C ARG A 578 -26.99 16.33 -24.09
N LEU A 579 -27.86 17.33 -24.19
CA LEU A 579 -28.43 17.94 -22.99
C LEU A 579 -29.51 17.02 -22.44
N GLN A 580 -29.40 16.68 -21.16
CA GLN A 580 -30.41 15.91 -20.46
C GLN A 580 -30.76 16.65 -19.18
N ASP A 581 -32.03 17.05 -19.05
CA ASP A 581 -32.55 17.55 -17.79
C ASP A 581 -33.36 16.43 -17.13
N ASP A 582 -33.00 16.12 -15.89
CA ASP A 582 -33.65 15.12 -15.06
C ASP A 582 -34.41 15.75 -13.88
N ASP A 583 -34.39 17.08 -13.76
CA ASP A 583 -35.12 17.82 -12.73
C ASP A 583 -36.42 18.41 -13.31
N VAL A 584 -37.43 18.55 -12.46
CA VAL A 584 -38.79 19.01 -12.77
C VAL A 584 -38.94 20.54 -12.65
N SER A 585 -37.95 21.24 -12.10
CA SER A 585 -38.10 22.63 -11.64
C SER A 585 -36.95 23.60 -11.95
N GLY A 586 -35.91 23.18 -12.68
CA GLY A 586 -34.71 23.99 -12.93
C GLY A 586 -34.30 24.13 -14.39
N THR A 587 -33.23 24.89 -14.63
CA THR A 587 -32.61 25.07 -15.94
C THR A 587 -31.25 24.39 -15.99
N THR A 588 -31.07 23.51 -16.98
CA THR A 588 -29.74 22.96 -17.35
C THR A 588 -29.06 23.93 -18.31
N SER A 589 -28.01 24.64 -17.86
CA SER A 589 -27.30 25.63 -18.69
C SER A 589 -25.90 25.15 -19.08
N LEU A 590 -25.58 25.19 -20.38
CA LEU A 590 -24.22 25.07 -20.90
C LEU A 590 -23.68 26.47 -21.18
N ARG A 591 -22.63 26.89 -20.47
CA ARG A 591 -21.92 28.15 -20.73
C ARG A 591 -20.59 27.90 -21.41
N LEU A 592 -20.27 28.64 -22.46
CA LEU A 592 -19.00 28.52 -23.15
C LEU A 592 -17.88 29.25 -22.38
N GLY A 593 -16.73 28.59 -22.25
CA GLY A 593 -15.48 29.18 -21.76
C GLY A 593 -14.45 29.45 -22.86
N SER A 594 -14.67 28.94 -24.07
CA SER A 594 -13.87 29.20 -25.27
C SER A 594 -14.70 28.91 -26.54
N ASN A 595 -14.13 29.13 -27.73
CA ASN A 595 -14.79 28.78 -28.99
C ASN A 595 -14.87 27.25 -29.14
N LEU A 596 -16.07 26.72 -29.39
CA LEU A 596 -16.35 25.28 -29.47
C LEU A 596 -16.91 24.89 -30.85
N THR A 597 -16.52 23.71 -31.33
CA THR A 597 -17.09 23.08 -32.53
C THR A 597 -17.74 21.75 -32.15
N PHE A 598 -18.96 21.54 -32.63
CA PHE A 598 -19.82 20.40 -32.33
C PHE A 598 -20.04 19.56 -33.59
N SER A 599 -19.94 18.23 -33.44
CA SER A 599 -20.01 17.26 -34.54
C SER A 599 -21.41 16.76 -34.87
N ASN A 600 -22.44 17.04 -34.07
CA ASN A 600 -23.80 16.54 -34.26
C ASN A 600 -24.88 17.51 -33.75
N LEU A 601 -26.12 17.16 -34.06
CA LEU A 601 -27.35 17.78 -33.58
C LEU A 601 -27.35 17.87 -32.04
N LEU A 602 -27.84 19.00 -31.51
CA LEU A 602 -28.24 19.10 -30.11
C LEU A 602 -29.38 18.12 -29.86
N GLU A 603 -29.07 16.94 -29.35
CA GLU A 603 -30.08 15.99 -28.92
C GLU A 603 -30.50 16.32 -27.49
N VAL A 604 -31.75 16.71 -27.32
CA VAL A 604 -32.35 16.92 -26.00
C VAL A 604 -33.30 15.77 -25.73
N THR A 605 -32.94 14.95 -24.77
CA THR A 605 -33.77 13.84 -24.32
C THR A 605 -34.30 14.16 -22.93
N THR A 606 -35.54 13.77 -22.67
CA THR A 606 -36.14 13.81 -21.34
C THR A 606 -35.50 12.72 -20.46
N GLY A 607 -35.26 13.04 -19.18
CA GLY A 607 -35.11 12.05 -18.14
C GLY A 607 -36.43 11.29 -17.89
N THR A 608 -36.38 10.25 -17.06
CA THR A 608 -37.51 9.35 -16.73
C THR A 608 -38.69 10.02 -16.01
N VAL A 609 -38.62 11.32 -15.72
CA VAL A 609 -39.63 12.07 -14.97
C VAL A 609 -40.41 12.96 -15.93
N ALA A 610 -41.72 12.72 -16.06
CA ALA A 610 -42.64 13.52 -16.85
C ALA A 610 -42.86 14.89 -16.17
N ALA A 611 -41.95 15.84 -16.40
CA ALA A 611 -42.13 17.23 -16.01
C ALA A 611 -43.10 17.94 -16.95
N THR A 612 -43.89 18.89 -16.43
CA THR A 612 -44.78 19.73 -17.22
C THR A 612 -44.03 20.79 -18.04
N THR A 613 -42.81 21.18 -17.64
CA THR A 613 -41.93 22.13 -18.35
C THR A 613 -40.46 21.84 -18.06
N GLN A 614 -39.61 21.71 -19.09
CA GLN A 614 -38.15 21.56 -18.98
C GLN A 614 -37.43 22.80 -19.54
N ASN A 615 -36.40 23.31 -18.86
CA ASN A 615 -35.65 24.49 -19.31
C ASN A 615 -34.18 24.14 -19.63
N PHE A 616 -33.74 24.48 -20.84
CA PHE A 616 -32.35 24.32 -21.28
C PHE A 616 -31.78 25.68 -21.68
N ALA A 617 -30.52 25.96 -21.35
CA ALA A 617 -29.86 27.18 -21.82
C ALA A 617 -28.51 26.89 -22.48
N ILE A 618 -28.23 27.59 -23.57
CA ILE A 618 -26.90 27.68 -24.16
C ILE A 618 -26.46 29.13 -24.03
N ASP A 619 -25.48 29.38 -23.17
CA ASP A 619 -24.87 30.69 -22.97
C ASP A 619 -23.54 30.75 -23.73
N THR A 620 -23.54 31.46 -24.84
CA THR A 620 -22.34 31.65 -25.66
C THR A 620 -21.25 32.44 -24.96
N ASN A 621 -21.58 33.25 -23.94
CA ASN A 621 -20.61 34.02 -23.14
C ASN A 621 -19.59 34.80 -23.99
N GLY A 622 -20.01 35.35 -25.14
CA GLY A 622 -19.14 36.08 -26.07
C GLY A 622 -18.27 35.20 -26.98
N TYR A 623 -18.31 33.87 -26.83
CA TYR A 623 -17.61 32.90 -27.68
C TYR A 623 -18.47 32.39 -28.84
N THR A 624 -17.85 31.64 -29.74
CA THR A 624 -18.51 30.99 -30.88
C THR A 624 -18.79 29.51 -30.61
N ALA A 625 -20.04 29.09 -30.76
CA ALA A 625 -20.47 27.70 -30.82
C ALA A 625 -20.75 27.33 -32.30
N THR A 626 -19.99 26.40 -32.89
CA THR A 626 -20.13 26.00 -34.31
C THR A 626 -20.68 24.58 -34.44
N PHE A 627 -21.80 24.40 -35.11
CA PHE A 627 -22.42 23.11 -35.44
C PHE A 627 -22.14 22.79 -36.91
N SER A 628 -21.09 22.01 -37.17
CA SER A 628 -20.47 21.93 -38.51
C SER A 628 -21.10 20.89 -39.45
N SER A 629 -21.85 19.92 -38.92
CA SER A 629 -22.31 18.75 -39.69
C SER A 629 -23.84 18.71 -39.90
N GLN A 630 -24.61 19.45 -39.12
CA GLN A 630 -26.08 19.39 -39.09
C GLN A 630 -26.69 20.79 -38.91
N PRO A 631 -27.95 21.02 -39.35
CA PRO A 631 -28.67 22.22 -38.96
C PRO A 631 -28.94 22.22 -37.45
N PHE A 632 -28.91 23.39 -36.82
CA PHE A 632 -29.37 23.59 -35.46
C PHE A 632 -30.89 23.49 -35.44
N THR A 633 -31.39 22.33 -35.03
CA THR A 633 -32.82 22.07 -34.87
C THR A 633 -33.11 21.89 -33.41
N VAL A 634 -34.08 22.63 -32.91
CA VAL A 634 -34.64 22.39 -31.58
C VAL A 634 -35.72 21.33 -31.73
N VAL A 635 -35.72 20.28 -30.91
CA VAL A 635 -36.77 19.24 -30.93
C VAL A 635 -37.30 19.10 -29.50
N ALA A 636 -38.62 18.94 -29.35
CA ALA A 636 -39.21 18.59 -28.07
C ALA A 636 -38.69 17.21 -27.61
N GLY A 637 -38.30 17.09 -26.35
CA GLY A 637 -37.94 15.79 -25.81
C GLY A 637 -39.16 14.85 -25.77
N SER A 638 -38.96 13.56 -25.99
CA SER A 638 -40.04 12.57 -25.99
C SER A 638 -40.79 12.56 -24.66
N GLY A 639 -42.07 12.98 -24.65
CA GLY A 639 -42.92 12.97 -23.46
C GLY A 639 -42.99 14.28 -22.66
N ALA A 640 -42.30 15.35 -23.07
CA ALA A 640 -42.47 16.68 -22.46
C ALA A 640 -43.66 17.44 -23.09
N THR A 641 -44.51 18.04 -22.26
CA THR A 641 -45.63 18.90 -22.71
C THR A 641 -45.22 20.33 -23.04
N ASN A 642 -44.09 20.80 -22.51
CA ASN A 642 -43.51 22.13 -22.79
C ASN A 642 -41.98 22.07 -22.59
N THR A 643 -41.19 22.60 -23.52
CA THR A 643 -39.72 22.69 -23.37
C THR A 643 -39.24 24.08 -23.74
N VAL A 644 -38.55 24.77 -22.83
CA VAL A 644 -38.00 26.11 -23.03
C VAL A 644 -36.51 26.00 -23.34
N TYR A 645 -36.06 26.68 -24.38
CA TYR A 645 -34.66 26.80 -24.79
C TYR A 645 -34.23 28.27 -24.76
N ASP A 646 -33.33 28.61 -23.85
CA ASP A 646 -32.73 29.95 -23.75
C ASP A 646 -31.37 29.98 -24.44
N LEU A 647 -31.31 30.57 -25.63
CA LEU A 647 -30.05 30.85 -26.35
C LEU A 647 -29.59 32.24 -25.95
N VAL A 648 -28.54 32.35 -25.14
CA VAL A 648 -28.12 33.61 -24.50
C VAL A 648 -26.62 33.88 -24.65
N GLY A 649 -26.18 35.04 -24.17
CA GLY A 649 -24.81 35.53 -24.30
C GLY A 649 -24.58 36.24 -25.64
N SER A 650 -23.73 37.27 -25.64
CA SER A 650 -23.46 38.12 -26.81
C SER A 650 -22.50 37.51 -27.85
N GLY A 651 -22.38 36.18 -27.88
CA GLY A 651 -21.48 35.44 -28.76
C GLY A 651 -22.11 35.07 -30.09
N THR A 652 -21.62 33.98 -30.69
CA THR A 652 -22.11 33.48 -31.99
C THR A 652 -22.53 32.03 -31.89
N LEU A 653 -23.72 31.71 -32.39
CA LEU A 653 -24.18 30.35 -32.66
C LEU A 653 -24.13 30.16 -34.19
N SER A 654 -23.19 29.35 -34.69
CA SER A 654 -23.02 29.07 -36.12
C SER A 654 -23.49 27.65 -36.42
N ALA A 655 -24.32 27.46 -37.44
CA ALA A 655 -24.82 26.15 -37.85
C ALA A 655 -25.10 26.12 -39.34
N LEU A 656 -25.18 24.92 -39.94
CA LEU A 656 -25.54 24.80 -41.36
C LEU A 656 -26.95 25.39 -41.68
N GLY A 657 -27.81 25.56 -40.69
CA GLY A 657 -29.10 26.24 -40.78
C GLY A 657 -29.82 26.20 -39.43
N PHE A 658 -30.90 26.97 -39.28
CA PHE A 658 -31.67 27.05 -38.02
C PHE A 658 -33.13 26.65 -38.20
N THR A 659 -33.61 25.74 -37.36
CA THR A 659 -35.03 25.37 -37.27
C THR A 659 -35.45 25.46 -35.80
N LEU A 660 -36.08 26.57 -35.43
CA LEU A 660 -36.54 26.84 -34.06
C LEU A 660 -38.03 26.55 -33.85
N ASN A 661 -38.73 26.09 -34.90
CA ASN A 661 -40.18 25.86 -34.89
C ASN A 661 -40.49 24.36 -34.87
N THR A 662 -40.62 23.76 -33.69
CA THR A 662 -41.04 22.36 -33.55
C THR A 662 -42.01 22.16 -32.38
N GLY A 663 -43.29 21.92 -32.68
CA GLY A 663 -44.27 21.39 -31.71
C GLY A 663 -44.43 22.22 -30.43
N SER A 664 -44.23 21.58 -29.27
CA SER A 664 -44.43 22.14 -27.91
C SER A 664 -43.19 22.85 -27.33
N THR A 665 -42.30 23.38 -28.17
CA THR A 665 -41.08 24.08 -27.72
C THR A 665 -41.23 25.61 -27.71
N THR A 666 -40.65 26.25 -26.69
CA THR A 666 -40.45 27.70 -26.59
C THR A 666 -38.97 27.97 -26.76
N VAL A 667 -38.57 28.83 -27.70
CA VAL A 667 -37.13 29.16 -27.90
C VAL A 667 -36.93 30.65 -27.73
N ASN A 668 -36.18 31.06 -26.72
CA ASN A 668 -35.79 32.45 -26.48
C ASN A 668 -34.38 32.70 -27.03
N VAL A 669 -34.22 33.78 -27.79
CA VAL A 669 -32.93 34.27 -28.29
C VAL A 669 -32.64 35.57 -27.55
N GLY A 670 -31.58 35.58 -26.74
CA GLY A 670 -31.21 36.67 -25.85
C GLY A 670 -30.45 37.81 -26.54
N PRO A 671 -30.16 38.89 -25.79
CA PRO A 671 -29.57 40.11 -26.31
C PRO A 671 -28.15 39.89 -26.87
N GLY A 672 -27.87 40.55 -27.98
CA GLY A 672 -26.56 40.55 -28.65
C GLY A 672 -26.12 39.22 -29.27
N LEU A 673 -26.91 38.15 -29.16
CA LEU A 673 -26.56 36.85 -29.76
C LEU A 673 -26.64 36.91 -31.29
N THR A 674 -25.62 36.36 -31.96
CA THR A 674 -25.63 36.21 -33.42
C THR A 674 -25.87 34.75 -33.84
N LEU A 675 -26.93 34.50 -34.59
CA LEU A 675 -27.21 33.21 -35.25
C LEU A 675 -26.64 33.24 -36.67
N VAL A 676 -25.62 32.44 -36.98
CA VAL A 676 -24.95 32.40 -38.28
C VAL A 676 -25.33 31.14 -39.05
N ALA A 677 -26.17 31.28 -40.07
CA ALA A 677 -26.50 30.20 -41.00
C ALA A 677 -25.40 30.07 -42.07
N SER A 678 -24.65 28.97 -42.04
CA SER A 678 -23.45 28.73 -42.86
C SER A 678 -23.63 27.66 -43.95
N GLY A 679 -24.81 27.04 -44.05
CA GLY A 679 -25.12 26.07 -45.11
C GLY A 679 -25.88 26.69 -46.28
N SER A 680 -25.44 26.38 -47.50
CA SER A 680 -26.13 26.77 -48.73
C SER A 680 -27.46 26.00 -48.91
N ASN A 681 -28.45 26.62 -49.57
CA ASN A 681 -29.73 26.01 -49.94
C ASN A 681 -30.54 25.49 -48.76
N ARG A 682 -30.44 26.16 -47.59
CA ARG A 682 -31.14 25.80 -46.37
C ARG A 682 -32.28 26.78 -46.08
N VAL A 683 -33.40 26.23 -45.62
CA VAL A 683 -34.51 27.00 -45.06
C VAL A 683 -34.24 27.20 -43.58
N ASN A 684 -34.21 28.46 -43.14
CA ASN A 684 -34.04 28.86 -41.77
C ASN A 684 -35.40 29.31 -41.24
N THR A 685 -35.92 28.61 -40.24
CA THR A 685 -37.24 28.87 -39.68
C THR A 685 -37.12 29.36 -38.24
N LEU A 686 -37.35 30.66 -38.02
CA LEU A 686 -37.34 31.32 -36.70
C LEU A 686 -38.77 31.58 -36.23
N SER A 687 -39.59 30.54 -36.26
CA SER A 687 -41.03 30.62 -35.95
C SER A 687 -41.36 29.86 -34.66
N GLY A 688 -42.64 29.88 -34.24
CA GLY A 688 -43.09 29.19 -33.02
C GLY A 688 -43.21 30.13 -31.81
N SER A 689 -43.10 29.58 -30.61
CA SER A 689 -43.26 30.34 -29.35
C SER A 689 -41.92 30.82 -28.76
N GLY A 690 -41.94 31.90 -27.98
CA GLY A 690 -40.77 32.52 -27.31
C GLY A 690 -40.40 33.92 -27.85
N THR A 691 -39.36 34.54 -27.28
CA THR A 691 -38.90 35.90 -27.65
C THR A 691 -37.58 35.91 -28.42
N ILE A 692 -37.43 36.74 -29.44
CA ILE A 692 -36.14 37.03 -30.07
C ILE A 692 -35.79 38.47 -29.71
N ASP A 693 -34.68 38.66 -29.01
CA ASP A 693 -34.29 39.97 -28.53
C ASP A 693 -34.00 40.93 -29.70
N PRO A 694 -34.46 42.19 -29.65
CA PRO A 694 -34.25 43.16 -30.73
C PRO A 694 -32.77 43.51 -31.01
N THR A 695 -31.85 43.17 -30.13
CA THR A 695 -30.40 43.38 -30.34
C THR A 695 -29.69 42.16 -30.92
N SER A 696 -30.39 41.02 -31.06
CA SER A 696 -29.86 39.81 -31.70
C SER A 696 -29.69 39.98 -33.22
N THR A 697 -28.86 39.14 -33.84
CA THR A 697 -28.64 39.17 -35.29
C THR A 697 -28.82 37.78 -35.89
N PHE A 698 -29.67 37.65 -36.90
CA PHE A 698 -29.64 36.51 -37.81
C PHE A 698 -28.75 36.85 -39.00
N ARG A 699 -27.67 36.10 -39.20
CA ARG A 699 -26.70 36.30 -40.26
C ARG A 699 -26.66 35.08 -41.19
N TYR A 700 -26.72 35.32 -42.49
CA TYR A 700 -26.46 34.31 -43.50
C TYR A 700 -25.05 34.49 -44.08
N ALA A 701 -24.25 33.43 -44.04
CA ALA A 701 -22.82 33.47 -44.34
C ALA A 701 -22.35 32.30 -45.23
N ALA A 702 -23.20 31.83 -46.14
CA ALA A 702 -22.86 30.78 -47.10
C ALA A 702 -22.88 31.31 -48.54
N LEU A 703 -22.10 30.70 -49.45
CA LEU A 703 -21.96 31.17 -50.84
C LEU A 703 -23.23 30.95 -51.71
N GLY A 704 -24.15 30.07 -51.31
CA GLY A 704 -25.37 29.78 -52.06
C GLY A 704 -26.56 30.65 -51.66
N THR A 705 -27.77 30.18 -51.96
CA THR A 705 -29.01 30.86 -51.55
C THR A 705 -29.59 30.23 -50.28
N GLY A 706 -29.79 31.01 -49.23
CA GLY A 706 -30.54 30.63 -48.03
C GLY A 706 -31.94 31.20 -48.09
N THR A 707 -32.89 30.58 -47.39
CA THR A 707 -34.23 31.14 -47.18
C THR A 707 -34.43 31.43 -45.69
N LEU A 708 -35.04 32.57 -45.35
CA LEU A 708 -35.47 32.93 -44.01
C LEU A 708 -37.00 33.04 -43.95
N VAL A 709 -37.59 32.31 -43.01
CA VAL A 709 -39.00 32.41 -42.61
C VAL A 709 -39.05 32.66 -41.12
N SER A 710 -39.61 33.78 -40.70
CA SER A 710 -39.79 34.14 -39.29
C SER A 710 -41.17 34.74 -39.05
N THR A 711 -41.95 34.08 -38.20
CA THR A 711 -43.20 34.62 -37.66
C THR A 711 -42.98 35.49 -36.42
N ARG A 712 -41.73 35.65 -36.00
CA ARG A 712 -41.32 36.43 -34.83
C ARG A 712 -40.49 37.62 -35.29
N ALA A 713 -40.63 38.76 -34.62
CA ALA A 713 -39.77 39.90 -34.88
C ALA A 713 -38.32 39.55 -34.50
N ILE A 714 -37.36 39.91 -35.34
CA ILE A 714 -35.92 39.68 -35.12
C ILE A 714 -35.25 41.04 -34.84
N GLY A 715 -34.07 41.05 -34.25
CA GLY A 715 -33.23 42.26 -34.24
C GLY A 715 -32.75 42.63 -35.64
N ASN A 716 -31.58 42.12 -36.02
CA ASN A 716 -30.98 42.41 -37.31
C ASN A 716 -31.06 41.19 -38.23
N VAL A 717 -31.39 41.40 -39.50
CA VAL A 717 -31.25 40.39 -40.56
C VAL A 717 -30.06 40.80 -41.43
N GLU A 718 -29.06 39.94 -41.52
CA GLU A 718 -27.79 40.23 -42.18
C GLU A 718 -27.41 39.18 -43.23
N ALA A 719 -27.03 39.60 -44.42
CA ALA A 719 -26.43 38.75 -45.44
C ALA A 719 -24.96 39.17 -45.63
N THR A 720 -24.03 38.31 -45.21
CA THR A 720 -22.59 38.57 -45.35
C THR A 720 -21.94 37.90 -46.56
N SER A 721 -22.60 36.89 -47.11
CA SER A 721 -22.20 36.22 -48.36
C SER A 721 -23.40 35.50 -48.97
N GLY A 722 -23.32 35.18 -50.27
CA GLY A 722 -24.41 34.53 -51.01
C GLY A 722 -25.69 35.36 -51.02
N THR A 723 -26.85 34.69 -51.13
CA THR A 723 -28.17 35.35 -51.14
C THR A 723 -29.03 34.84 -49.99
N LEU A 724 -29.52 35.72 -49.12
CA LEU A 724 -30.56 35.40 -48.15
C LEU A 724 -31.91 35.89 -48.67
N ARG A 725 -32.77 34.95 -49.09
CA ARG A 725 -34.14 35.24 -49.51
C ARG A 725 -35.10 35.25 -48.32
N ILE A 726 -35.83 36.35 -48.13
CA ILE A 726 -36.87 36.50 -47.11
C ILE A 726 -38.23 36.12 -47.72
N THR A 727 -38.81 35.01 -47.27
CA THR A 727 -40.14 34.57 -47.73
C THR A 727 -41.24 34.76 -46.68
N GLY A 728 -40.87 35.24 -45.48
CA GLY A 728 -41.80 35.74 -44.47
C GLY A 728 -41.06 36.29 -43.26
N LEU A 729 -41.37 37.51 -42.84
CA LEU A 729 -40.73 38.19 -41.71
C LEU A 729 -41.75 39.05 -40.96
N ALA A 730 -41.99 38.77 -39.68
CA ALA A 730 -42.90 39.56 -38.86
C ALA A 730 -42.37 40.97 -38.52
N GLY A 731 -41.05 41.18 -38.57
CA GLY A 731 -40.41 42.48 -38.42
C GLY A 731 -38.92 42.36 -38.09
N ALA A 732 -38.12 43.37 -38.42
CA ALA A 732 -36.73 43.48 -37.98
C ALA A 732 -36.31 44.92 -37.70
N GLN A 733 -35.43 45.12 -36.71
CA GLN A 733 -34.82 46.42 -36.39
C GLN A 733 -33.90 46.91 -37.52
N ALA A 734 -33.15 46.01 -38.15
CA ALA A 734 -32.29 46.36 -39.27
C ALA A 734 -32.23 45.28 -40.37
N ALA A 735 -32.18 45.74 -41.63
CA ALA A 735 -31.73 44.94 -42.77
C ALA A 735 -30.30 45.30 -43.12
N ARG A 736 -29.39 44.33 -43.20
CA ARG A 736 -27.96 44.56 -43.43
C ARG A 736 -27.47 43.66 -44.57
N ALA A 737 -27.03 44.24 -45.68
CA ALA A 737 -26.37 43.53 -46.77
C ALA A 737 -24.90 43.92 -46.77
N VAL A 738 -24.06 43.07 -46.16
CA VAL A 738 -22.64 43.34 -45.85
C VAL A 738 -21.75 42.34 -46.60
N GLY A 739 -21.64 42.47 -47.92
CA GLY A 739 -20.94 41.50 -48.78
C GLY A 739 -21.85 40.44 -49.46
N GLY A 740 -23.10 40.29 -48.99
CA GLY A 740 -24.10 39.38 -49.57
C GLY A 740 -25.34 40.09 -50.13
N THR A 741 -26.27 39.32 -50.66
CA THR A 741 -27.56 39.79 -51.17
C THR A 741 -28.69 39.48 -50.19
N LEU A 742 -29.49 40.48 -49.83
CA LEU A 742 -30.77 40.29 -49.15
C LEU A 742 -31.90 40.37 -50.18
N ASP A 743 -32.50 39.24 -50.52
CA ASP A 743 -33.59 39.16 -51.49
C ASP A 743 -34.94 39.24 -50.75
N LEU A 744 -35.67 40.34 -50.97
CA LEU A 744 -36.95 40.61 -50.33
C LEU A 744 -38.12 39.88 -51.02
N ASN A 745 -37.85 39.12 -52.07
CA ASN A 745 -38.83 38.28 -52.77
C ASN A 745 -40.07 39.07 -53.24
N ASN A 746 -39.86 40.28 -53.75
CA ASN A 746 -40.92 41.22 -54.17
C ASN A 746 -42.01 41.46 -53.11
N SER A 747 -41.67 41.32 -51.82
CA SER A 747 -42.60 41.45 -50.69
C SER A 747 -42.31 42.75 -49.92
N GLY A 748 -43.36 43.33 -49.31
CA GLY A 748 -43.23 44.54 -48.49
C GLY A 748 -42.79 44.20 -47.06
N TYR A 749 -41.62 44.70 -46.64
CA TYR A 749 -41.12 44.57 -45.26
C TYR A 749 -40.73 45.94 -44.70
N THR A 750 -40.92 46.12 -43.39
CA THR A 750 -40.51 47.33 -42.68
C THR A 750 -39.30 47.04 -41.81
N PHE A 751 -38.27 47.86 -41.95
CA PHE A 751 -37.04 47.82 -41.15
C PHE A 751 -36.83 49.17 -40.47
N GLY A 752 -36.37 49.16 -39.20
CA GLY A 752 -36.02 50.40 -38.50
C GLY A 752 -34.80 51.11 -39.07
N SER A 753 -33.88 50.36 -39.68
CA SER A 753 -32.72 50.87 -40.41
C SER A 753 -32.28 49.91 -41.53
N VAL A 754 -31.56 50.44 -42.51
CA VAL A 754 -31.00 49.65 -43.62
C VAL A 754 -29.52 49.98 -43.74
N LEU A 755 -28.67 48.95 -43.77
CA LEU A 755 -27.24 49.06 -44.03
C LEU A 755 -26.89 48.31 -45.31
N LEU A 756 -26.27 48.99 -46.26
CA LEU A 756 -25.70 48.41 -47.46
C LEU A 756 -24.20 48.67 -47.45
N ALA A 757 -23.40 47.62 -47.41
CA ALA A 757 -21.94 47.69 -47.44
C ALA A 757 -21.40 46.55 -48.31
N ASP A 758 -20.98 46.85 -49.53
CA ASP A 758 -20.45 45.86 -50.50
C ASP A 758 -21.41 44.68 -50.79
N GLY A 759 -22.72 44.87 -50.58
CA GLY A 759 -23.78 43.88 -50.81
C GLY A 759 -24.89 44.38 -51.73
N ALA A 760 -26.01 43.66 -51.78
CA ALA A 760 -27.20 44.04 -52.52
C ALA A 760 -28.49 43.80 -51.71
N ILE A 761 -29.53 44.60 -51.96
CA ILE A 761 -30.90 44.32 -51.53
C ILE A 761 -31.75 44.28 -52.79
N THR A 762 -32.40 43.15 -53.08
CA THR A 762 -33.11 42.90 -54.35
C THR A 762 -34.57 42.58 -54.14
#